data_AF-A0A6A5AAH9-F1
#
_entry.id   AF-A0A6A5AAH9-F1
#
_cell.length_a   1.000
_cell.length_b   1.000
_cell.length_c   1.000
_cell.angle_alpha   90.00
_cell.angle_beta   90.00
_cell.angle_gamma   90.00
#
_symmetry.space_group_name_H-M   'P 1'
#
loop_
_entity.id
_entity.type
_entity.pdbx_description
1 polymer ?
#
loop_
_entity_poly.entity_id
_entity_poly.type
_entity_poly.pdbx_seq_one_letter_code
_entity_poly.pdbx_strand_id
1 'polypeptide(L)'
;MTDVCRTFHTSGSWWRYEWCHEGHVRQYSVDPTTGDESQVISLGTYDAAHSNHYHTTSSSTDKDLRAYISHVFLHGDMCNSTDVARNRSTDVHLTCCVFRPQETYIESVAEPRLCDYLVTVCTPSACASPPPPSNMTLKTKEELAATVKSMFYHAYDSYMTHAFPLDNLKPITCQGESFELGKIPMLTLIDTLDTLVVFGDKDEFRRAVALVTTHATFDLDTEVSVFETTIRVLGGLLSAHLFAVDPTLQLYSNTSEPAYSGGLLALAADLGDRLLPAFVTPTGIPFGTVNLRRGVPKGETSVASTAGAGSLSIEFTMLSILTKNPIYAQAARQAVRGLFFRRSALGLVGKHIDTATGEWTETSSGPGSNSDSFYEYLLKMYVLYGDSEALDMFEPVYSAVMEHNKHGDWYTDVSMWDGCLSNQHHQSFIFDNLVAFWPGMQSLLGDFASSTRSLNAFYQVWQQYSFLPEQFDVGRWRPKKQNRNGYPLRPELLESTYYVHVATNDSSWLTAGALAVQSLERYAKTTCGYAAISDVETRTVEDTMPSYFLSETCKYLYLLFDETNFLRKANYVFTTEAHPFPVLPSAEVTPILRASDETKYGVPRTATHWNKYLTCPVIQFWDDVGFRRAFHDRFQMARPRCTSSSSTKPKANKKTTPEDDKIVTKSLYGGKTLGYFHVEQLLGGFRVTRRSDRGQWLKFQRGGWWWYYYYY
;
A
#
# COMPACT_ATOMS: atom_id res chain seq x y z
N MET A 1 13.54 35.73 -11.80
CA MET A 1 14.56 35.00 -11.01
C MET A 1 15.97 35.58 -11.27
N THR A 2 16.11 36.89 -11.50
CA THR A 2 17.32 37.42 -12.17
C THR A 2 18.44 37.93 -11.27
N ASP A 3 18.40 37.74 -9.95
CA ASP A 3 19.47 38.28 -9.07
C ASP A 3 19.91 37.36 -7.92
N VAL A 4 19.61 36.05 -7.96
CA VAL A 4 19.96 35.14 -6.85
C VAL A 4 20.91 34.05 -7.31
N CYS A 5 22.19 34.17 -6.93
CA CYS A 5 23.21 33.16 -7.16
C CYS A 5 23.02 31.94 -6.25
N ARG A 6 23.57 30.79 -6.65
CA ARG A 6 23.60 29.56 -5.85
C ARG A 6 25.05 29.15 -5.63
N THR A 7 25.33 28.67 -4.43
CA THR A 7 26.67 28.19 -4.06
C THR A 7 26.68 26.68 -3.88
N PHE A 8 27.81 26.06 -4.17
CA PHE A 8 28.06 24.63 -4.05
C PHE A 8 29.39 24.39 -3.36
N HIS A 9 29.42 23.41 -2.45
CA HIS A 9 30.62 23.02 -1.73
C HIS A 9 30.63 21.50 -1.52
N THR A 10 31.68 20.86 -2.02
CA THR A 10 31.89 19.42 -1.82
C THR A 10 32.55 19.21 -0.46
N SER A 11 32.01 18.30 0.36
CA SER A 11 32.63 17.94 1.65
C SER A 11 34.08 17.47 1.45
N GLY A 12 35.02 18.07 2.18
CA GLY A 12 36.46 17.78 2.05
C GLY A 12 37.20 18.55 0.95
N SER A 13 36.53 19.40 0.16
CA SER A 13 37.16 20.29 -0.82
C SER A 13 37.45 21.67 -0.23
N TRP A 14 38.58 22.28 -0.59
CA TRP A 14 38.87 23.69 -0.27
C TRP A 14 38.03 24.66 -1.14
N TRP A 15 37.65 24.22 -2.34
CA TRP A 15 36.96 25.06 -3.30
C TRP A 15 35.44 25.11 -3.09
N ARG A 16 34.90 26.31 -3.24
CA ARG A 16 33.47 26.61 -3.41
C ARG A 16 33.21 27.10 -4.83
N TYR A 17 32.01 26.87 -5.30
CA TYR A 17 31.54 27.32 -6.61
C TYR A 17 30.28 28.15 -6.44
N GLU A 18 30.14 29.17 -7.26
CA GLU A 18 28.94 29.98 -7.35
C GLU A 18 28.49 30.07 -8.81
N TRP A 19 27.20 29.90 -9.03
CA TRP A 19 26.54 30.12 -10.31
C TRP A 19 25.40 31.12 -10.15
N CYS A 20 25.36 32.12 -11.01
CA CYS A 20 24.26 33.06 -11.14
C CYS A 20 23.58 32.86 -12.50
N HIS A 21 22.26 32.68 -12.50
CA HIS A 21 21.49 32.43 -13.72
C HIS A 21 21.66 33.59 -14.71
N GLU A 22 22.13 33.28 -15.92
CA GLU A 22 22.44 34.27 -16.97
C GLU A 22 23.43 35.37 -16.56
N GLY A 23 24.23 35.14 -15.52
CA GLY A 23 25.26 36.05 -15.01
C GLY A 23 26.66 35.47 -15.19
N HIS A 24 27.21 34.89 -14.12
CA HIS A 24 28.56 34.31 -14.12
C HIS A 24 28.62 32.96 -13.40
N VAL A 25 29.72 32.25 -13.64
CA VAL A 25 30.18 31.13 -12.81
C VAL A 25 31.54 31.50 -12.26
N ARG A 26 31.73 31.34 -10.95
CA ARG A 26 33.02 31.55 -10.29
C ARG A 26 33.36 30.44 -9.31
N GLN A 27 34.65 30.24 -9.12
CA GLN A 27 35.24 29.35 -8.13
C GLN A 27 36.02 30.21 -7.13
N TYR A 28 35.93 29.91 -5.85
CA TYR A 28 36.60 30.67 -4.81
C TYR A 28 36.85 29.80 -3.58
N SER A 29 37.78 30.21 -2.74
CA SER A 29 38.01 29.60 -1.43
C SER A 29 37.62 30.58 -0.32
N VAL A 30 37.43 30.08 0.89
CA VAL A 30 37.10 30.92 2.05
C VAL A 30 38.19 30.76 3.09
N ASP A 31 38.73 31.88 3.57
CA ASP A 31 39.70 31.88 4.65
C ASP A 31 39.04 31.34 5.93
N PRO A 32 39.56 30.27 6.55
CA PRO A 32 38.92 29.66 7.72
C PRO A 32 39.02 30.52 8.99
N THR A 33 39.86 31.55 9.01
CA THR A 33 40.06 32.45 10.16
C THR A 33 39.25 33.74 10.05
N THR A 34 39.16 34.34 8.86
CA THR A 34 38.41 35.60 8.66
C THR A 34 37.02 35.39 8.07
N GLY A 35 36.78 34.27 7.39
CA GLY A 35 35.54 34.00 6.64
C GLY A 35 35.46 34.74 5.31
N ASP A 36 36.49 35.47 4.91
CA ASP A 36 36.52 36.23 3.66
C ASP A 36 36.81 35.34 2.44
N GLU A 37 36.27 35.73 1.28
CA GLU A 37 36.59 35.08 0.01
C GLU A 37 38.07 35.34 -0.36
N SER A 38 38.78 34.28 -0.74
CA SER A 38 40.15 34.37 -1.27
C SER A 38 40.32 33.46 -2.48
N GLN A 39 41.26 33.81 -3.37
CA GLN A 39 41.52 33.07 -4.61
C GLN A 39 40.28 32.94 -5.51
N VAL A 40 39.60 34.05 -5.81
CA VAL A 40 38.43 34.08 -6.69
C VAL A 40 38.89 33.93 -8.15
N ILE A 41 38.35 32.94 -8.85
CA ILE A 41 38.62 32.63 -10.26
C ILE A 41 37.29 32.68 -11.01
N SER A 42 37.24 33.49 -12.08
CA SER A 42 36.12 33.50 -13.02
C SER A 42 36.17 32.26 -13.90
N LEU A 43 35.10 31.46 -13.90
CA LEU A 43 34.94 30.29 -14.77
C LEU A 43 34.17 30.60 -16.05
N GLY A 44 33.60 31.81 -16.15
CA GLY A 44 32.96 32.33 -17.35
C GLY A 44 31.79 33.27 -17.03
N THR A 45 31.42 34.07 -18.02
CA THR A 45 30.22 34.91 -18.07
C THR A 45 29.26 34.38 -19.11
N TYR A 46 27.96 34.50 -18.85
CA TYR A 46 26.91 33.94 -19.71
C TYR A 46 27.02 34.46 -21.15
N ASP A 47 26.98 33.53 -22.10
CA ASP A 47 26.98 33.82 -23.53
C ASP A 47 25.64 33.40 -24.15
N ALA A 48 24.80 34.38 -24.47
CA ALA A 48 23.48 34.12 -25.02
C ALA A 48 23.49 33.51 -26.44
N ALA A 49 24.57 33.72 -27.20
CA ALA A 49 24.66 33.26 -28.60
C ALA A 49 24.89 31.74 -28.70
N HIS A 50 25.52 31.13 -27.69
CA HIS A 50 25.83 29.70 -27.63
C HIS A 50 25.01 28.94 -26.56
N SER A 51 24.00 29.59 -25.96
CA SER A 51 23.15 29.04 -24.88
C SER A 51 21.74 28.70 -25.34
N ASN A 52 20.96 28.05 -24.46
CA ASN A 52 19.56 27.66 -24.63
C ASN A 52 19.31 26.52 -25.64
N HIS A 53 20.29 25.63 -25.82
CA HIS A 53 20.07 24.42 -26.59
C HIS A 53 19.42 23.34 -25.70
N TYR A 54 18.28 22.81 -26.15
CA TYR A 54 17.59 21.72 -25.46
C TYR A 54 18.15 20.38 -25.94
N HIS A 55 18.64 19.58 -25.00
CA HIS A 55 19.22 18.27 -25.28
C HIS A 55 18.29 17.16 -24.76
N THR A 56 17.77 16.37 -25.69
CA THR A 56 16.98 15.15 -25.39
C THR A 56 17.84 13.92 -25.58
N THR A 57 17.68 12.93 -24.71
CA THR A 57 18.51 11.71 -24.64
C THR A 57 18.17 10.67 -25.71
N SER A 58 17.77 11.12 -26.90
CA SER A 58 17.38 10.22 -27.99
C SER A 58 18.54 9.79 -28.91
N SER A 59 19.78 10.24 -28.67
CA SER A 59 20.89 9.96 -29.60
C SER A 59 22.31 9.76 -29.02
N SER A 60 22.52 9.71 -27.70
CA SER A 60 23.86 9.42 -27.15
C SER A 60 23.96 8.00 -26.57
N THR A 61 25.13 7.38 -26.76
CA THR A 61 25.48 6.03 -26.30
C THR A 61 25.65 5.90 -24.78
N ASP A 62 25.24 6.90 -24.02
CA ASP A 62 25.53 7.03 -22.59
C ASP A 62 24.21 7.06 -21.80
N LYS A 63 23.91 5.95 -21.11
CA LYS A 63 22.58 5.65 -20.52
C LYS A 63 22.26 6.46 -19.26
N ASP A 64 23.19 7.27 -18.77
CA ASP A 64 23.09 7.97 -17.47
C ASP A 64 22.73 9.46 -17.57
N LEU A 65 22.61 10.02 -18.77
CA LEU A 65 22.34 11.45 -18.94
C LEU A 65 20.84 11.76 -18.86
N ARG A 66 20.45 12.71 -18.00
CA ARG A 66 19.08 13.27 -17.92
C ARG A 66 18.89 14.29 -19.04
N ALA A 67 17.66 14.56 -19.48
CA ALA A 67 17.39 15.69 -20.40
C ALA A 67 17.75 17.02 -19.72
N TYR A 68 18.36 17.94 -20.47
CA TYR A 68 18.84 19.21 -19.93
C TYR A 68 18.78 20.35 -20.95
N ILE A 69 18.77 21.59 -20.44
CA ILE A 69 19.00 22.82 -21.21
C ILE A 69 20.43 23.27 -20.93
N SER A 70 21.23 23.52 -21.97
CA SER A 70 22.61 24.02 -21.81
C SER A 70 22.65 25.55 -21.76
N HIS A 71 23.37 26.09 -20.78
CA HIS A 71 23.77 27.49 -20.71
C HIS A 71 25.29 27.54 -20.71
N VAL A 72 25.87 28.19 -21.72
CA VAL A 72 27.30 28.27 -21.93
C VAL A 72 27.83 29.59 -21.35
N PHE A 73 28.91 29.50 -20.60
CA PHE A 73 29.61 30.63 -19.99
C PHE A 73 31.04 30.66 -20.53
N LEU A 74 31.41 31.76 -21.20
CA LEU A 74 32.69 31.95 -21.87
C LEU A 74 33.49 33.08 -21.20
N HIS A 75 34.72 33.31 -21.67
CA HIS A 75 35.57 34.41 -21.21
C HIS A 75 35.96 34.37 -19.72
N GLY A 76 36.08 33.17 -19.13
CA GLY A 76 36.65 33.02 -17.79
C GLY A 76 38.12 33.41 -17.73
N ASP A 77 38.69 33.42 -16.52
CA ASP A 77 40.09 33.76 -16.29
C ASP A 77 41.03 32.81 -17.03
N MET A 78 42.21 33.33 -17.39
CA MET A 78 43.21 32.57 -18.11
C MET A 78 43.69 31.37 -17.29
N CYS A 79 43.60 30.19 -17.88
CA CYS A 79 44.13 28.97 -17.32
C CYS A 79 45.51 28.74 -17.93
N ASN A 80 46.56 28.96 -17.16
CA ASN A 80 47.94 28.83 -17.60
C ASN A 80 48.55 27.58 -16.97
N SER A 81 48.47 26.46 -17.68
CA SER A 81 49.15 25.21 -17.34
C SER A 81 50.17 24.87 -18.43
N THR A 82 51.09 23.96 -18.15
CA THR A 82 52.13 23.53 -19.11
C THR A 82 51.58 23.06 -20.45
N ASP A 83 50.32 22.60 -20.49
CA ASP A 83 49.71 21.93 -21.64
C ASP A 83 48.51 22.68 -22.24
N VAL A 84 48.02 23.73 -21.57
CA VAL A 84 46.82 24.47 -21.98
C VAL A 84 46.97 25.96 -21.63
N ALA A 85 46.86 26.83 -22.63
CA ALA A 85 46.81 28.29 -22.51
C ALA A 85 45.52 28.82 -23.15
N ARG A 86 44.41 28.76 -22.39
CA ARG A 86 43.10 29.28 -22.84
C ARG A 86 42.30 29.85 -21.67
N ASN A 87 41.30 30.66 -21.99
CA ASN A 87 40.32 31.14 -21.03
C ASN A 87 39.45 29.96 -20.56
N ARG A 88 39.11 29.95 -19.27
CA ARG A 88 38.16 28.97 -18.72
C ARG A 88 36.79 29.13 -19.38
N SER A 89 36.08 28.02 -19.49
CA SER A 89 34.70 27.99 -19.94
C SER A 89 33.89 27.03 -19.08
N THR A 90 32.59 27.30 -18.96
CA THR A 90 31.67 26.45 -18.22
C THR A 90 30.43 26.15 -19.05
N ASP A 91 30.07 24.87 -19.16
CA ASP A 91 28.76 24.43 -19.63
C ASP A 91 27.89 24.13 -18.40
N VAL A 92 26.75 24.81 -18.30
CA VAL A 92 25.78 24.63 -17.21
C VAL A 92 24.59 23.85 -17.71
N HIS A 93 24.39 22.64 -17.20
CA HIS A 93 23.26 21.78 -17.54
C HIS A 93 22.11 22.01 -16.56
N LEU A 94 21.07 22.69 -17.02
CA LEU A 94 19.83 22.86 -16.27
C LEU A 94 18.96 21.60 -16.41
N THR A 95 18.81 20.86 -15.31
CA THR A 95 18.07 19.59 -15.25
C THR A 95 16.87 19.68 -14.32
N CYS A 96 15.88 18.80 -14.53
CA CYS A 96 14.72 18.72 -13.64
C CYS A 96 15.12 18.22 -12.24
N CYS A 97 14.47 18.78 -11.23
CA CYS A 97 14.82 18.55 -9.84
C CYS A 97 14.32 17.23 -9.24
N VAL A 98 15.25 16.44 -8.71
CA VAL A 98 14.97 15.12 -8.11
C VAL A 98 14.95 15.16 -6.59
N PHE A 99 15.80 15.95 -5.93
CA PHE A 99 15.89 15.95 -4.45
C PHE A 99 15.15 17.10 -3.76
N ARG A 100 14.95 18.25 -4.44
CA ARG A 100 14.16 19.40 -3.95
C ARG A 100 13.38 20.03 -5.10
N PRO A 101 12.18 19.51 -5.42
CA PRO A 101 11.47 19.83 -6.67
C PRO A 101 10.99 21.29 -6.78
N GLN A 102 11.13 22.10 -5.73
CA GLN A 102 10.75 23.50 -5.71
C GLN A 102 11.95 24.46 -5.55
N GLU A 103 13.17 23.94 -5.41
CA GLU A 103 14.37 24.75 -5.21
C GLU A 103 15.32 24.60 -6.39
N THR A 104 15.82 25.72 -6.88
CA THR A 104 16.96 25.73 -7.81
C THR A 104 18.26 25.63 -7.00
N TYR A 105 19.11 24.64 -7.27
CA TYR A 105 20.41 24.45 -6.61
C TYR A 105 21.42 23.78 -7.56
N ILE A 106 22.72 23.96 -7.28
CA ILE A 106 23.78 23.25 -8.01
C ILE A 106 23.83 21.81 -7.49
N GLU A 107 23.61 20.83 -8.37
CA GLU A 107 23.63 19.40 -8.06
C GLU A 107 25.06 18.84 -8.05
N SER A 108 25.88 19.24 -9.03
CA SER A 108 27.28 18.81 -9.13
C SER A 108 28.13 19.78 -9.95
N VAL A 109 29.44 19.74 -9.71
CA VAL A 109 30.47 20.44 -10.50
C VAL A 109 31.56 19.45 -10.85
N ALA A 110 31.93 19.37 -12.13
CA ALA A 110 33.02 18.55 -12.65
C ALA A 110 33.92 19.37 -13.58
N GLU A 111 35.19 18.98 -13.68
CA GLU A 111 36.15 19.54 -14.66
C GLU A 111 36.52 18.42 -15.64
N PRO A 112 35.67 18.11 -16.64
CA PRO A 112 35.89 16.97 -17.54
C PRO A 112 37.17 17.10 -18.39
N ARG A 113 37.61 18.33 -18.66
CA ARG A 113 38.91 18.65 -19.26
C ARG A 113 39.49 19.83 -18.53
N LEU A 114 40.81 19.89 -18.44
CA LEU A 114 41.49 21.00 -17.79
C LEU A 114 40.98 22.35 -18.33
N CYS A 115 40.53 23.21 -17.42
CA CYS A 115 39.94 24.53 -17.67
C CYS A 115 38.52 24.56 -18.30
N ASP A 116 37.89 23.41 -18.55
CA ASP A 116 36.47 23.31 -18.93
C ASP A 116 35.68 22.72 -17.78
N TYR A 117 34.64 23.44 -17.36
CA TYR A 117 33.79 23.01 -16.25
C TYR A 117 32.42 22.59 -16.77
N LEU A 118 31.87 21.57 -16.11
CA LEU A 118 30.50 21.12 -16.28
C LEU A 118 29.79 21.31 -14.93
N VAL A 119 28.79 22.19 -14.90
CA VAL A 119 27.98 22.44 -13.69
C VAL A 119 26.58 21.94 -13.96
N THR A 120 26.13 20.95 -13.19
CA THR A 120 24.74 20.48 -13.26
C THR A 120 23.92 21.26 -12.25
N VAL A 121 22.93 22.00 -12.73
CA VAL A 121 22.02 22.77 -11.90
C VAL A 121 20.64 22.14 -11.99
N CYS A 122 20.12 21.77 -10.83
CA CYS A 122 18.74 21.40 -10.63
C CYS A 122 17.89 22.66 -10.69
N THR A 123 16.85 22.70 -11.54
CA THR A 123 15.85 23.78 -11.48
C THR A 123 14.43 23.27 -11.76
N PRO A 124 13.42 23.67 -10.96
CA PRO A 124 12.01 23.32 -11.22
C PRO A 124 11.53 23.77 -12.60
N SER A 125 12.10 24.87 -13.12
CA SER A 125 11.78 25.39 -14.45
C SER A 125 12.24 24.48 -15.59
N ALA A 126 13.21 23.59 -15.36
CA ALA A 126 13.70 22.60 -16.31
C ALA A 126 12.91 21.28 -16.22
N CYS A 127 12.04 21.14 -15.22
CA CYS A 127 10.99 20.14 -15.27
C CYS A 127 9.98 20.59 -16.33
N ALA A 128 10.11 20.03 -17.54
CA ALA A 128 8.93 19.82 -18.36
C ALA A 128 7.87 19.23 -17.43
N SER A 129 6.65 19.76 -17.45
CA SER A 129 5.53 19.19 -16.68
C SER A 129 5.63 17.66 -16.73
N PRO A 130 5.46 16.94 -15.60
CA PRO A 130 5.50 15.49 -15.61
C PRO A 130 4.72 15.04 -16.84
N PRO A 131 5.27 14.15 -17.69
CA PRO A 131 4.55 13.72 -18.87
C PRO A 131 3.13 13.38 -18.41
N PRO A 132 2.10 13.94 -19.07
CA PRO A 132 0.73 13.75 -18.60
C PRO A 132 0.50 12.25 -18.35
N PRO A 133 -0.28 11.87 -17.32
CA PRO A 133 -0.43 10.50 -16.82
C PRO A 133 -1.18 9.58 -17.80
N SER A 134 -0.72 9.54 -19.04
CA SER A 134 -1.35 8.93 -20.19
C SER A 134 -0.28 8.52 -21.21
N ASN A 135 0.71 7.72 -20.79
CA ASN A 135 1.29 6.62 -21.58
C ASN A 135 2.64 6.15 -20.98
N MET A 136 2.60 5.50 -19.81
CA MET A 136 3.68 4.54 -19.51
C MET A 136 3.62 3.48 -20.62
N THR A 137 4.61 3.49 -21.50
CA THR A 137 4.64 2.58 -22.66
C THR A 137 4.75 1.13 -22.18
N LEU A 138 4.30 0.17 -23.00
CA LEU A 138 4.48 -1.26 -22.71
C LEU A 138 5.94 -1.57 -22.36
N LYS A 139 6.88 -1.03 -23.14
CA LYS A 139 8.32 -1.17 -22.90
C LYS A 139 8.72 -0.68 -21.50
N THR A 140 8.22 0.47 -21.05
CA THR A 140 8.50 1.00 -19.71
C THR A 140 7.93 0.10 -18.62
N LYS A 141 6.71 -0.45 -18.81
CA LYS A 141 6.13 -1.41 -17.88
C LYS A 141 6.99 -2.68 -17.80
N GLU A 142 7.43 -3.21 -18.95
CA GLU A 142 8.31 -4.38 -19.03
C GLU A 142 9.66 -4.13 -18.34
N GLU A 143 10.26 -2.94 -18.53
CA GLU A 143 11.51 -2.55 -17.86
C GLU A 143 11.34 -2.44 -16.34
N LEU A 144 10.22 -1.89 -15.86
CA LEU A 144 9.91 -1.81 -14.43
C LEU A 144 9.62 -3.19 -13.83
N ALA A 145 8.85 -4.04 -14.52
CA ALA A 145 8.62 -5.42 -14.11
C ALA A 145 9.94 -6.21 -14.03
N ALA A 146 10.84 -6.02 -15.01
CA ALA A 146 12.17 -6.62 -15.00
C ALA A 146 13.04 -6.09 -13.85
N THR A 147 12.95 -4.80 -13.54
CA THR A 147 13.63 -4.19 -12.38
C THR A 147 13.14 -4.82 -11.09
N VAL A 148 11.82 -4.92 -10.88
CA VAL A 148 11.24 -5.54 -9.68
C VAL A 148 11.61 -7.02 -9.58
N LYS A 149 11.62 -7.76 -10.69
CA LYS A 149 12.11 -9.14 -10.72
C LYS A 149 13.58 -9.22 -10.30
N SER A 150 14.42 -8.26 -10.73
CA SER A 150 15.81 -8.16 -10.26
C SER A 150 15.92 -7.81 -8.77
N MET A 151 15.04 -6.96 -8.25
CA MET A 151 14.98 -6.63 -6.82
C MET A 151 14.68 -7.90 -6.00
N PHE A 152 13.70 -8.67 -6.45
CA PHE A 152 13.33 -9.94 -5.84
C PHE A 152 14.50 -10.92 -5.81
N TYR A 153 15.14 -11.21 -6.94
CA TYR A 153 16.25 -12.17 -6.97
C TYR A 153 17.48 -11.68 -6.21
N HIS A 154 17.77 -10.37 -6.21
CA HIS A 154 18.83 -9.81 -5.38
C HIS A 154 18.61 -10.13 -3.89
N ALA A 155 17.39 -9.97 -3.39
CA ALA A 155 17.04 -10.28 -2.01
C ALA A 155 16.90 -11.79 -1.74
N TYR A 156 16.22 -12.52 -2.62
CA TYR A 156 15.97 -13.95 -2.50
C TYR A 156 17.26 -14.78 -2.55
N ASP A 157 18.13 -14.52 -3.54
CA ASP A 157 19.40 -15.23 -3.67
C ASP A 157 20.34 -14.91 -2.52
N SER A 158 20.32 -13.66 -2.04
CA SER A 158 21.07 -13.27 -0.83
C SER A 158 20.55 -14.01 0.41
N TYR A 159 19.23 -14.14 0.58
CA TYR A 159 18.65 -14.96 1.64
C TYR A 159 19.10 -16.42 1.52
N MET A 160 18.98 -17.02 0.33
CA MET A 160 19.37 -18.41 0.09
C MET A 160 20.86 -18.67 0.34
N THR A 161 21.71 -17.66 0.13
CA THR A 161 23.16 -17.75 0.33
C THR A 161 23.59 -17.50 1.77
N HIS A 162 23.00 -16.50 2.43
CA HIS A 162 23.52 -15.95 3.68
C HIS A 162 22.67 -16.25 4.91
N ALA A 163 21.38 -16.54 4.72
CA ALA A 163 20.43 -16.67 5.82
C ALA A 163 19.76 -18.05 5.87
N PHE A 164 19.52 -18.73 4.75
CA PHE A 164 18.91 -20.06 4.76
C PHE A 164 19.73 -21.06 5.61
N PRO A 165 19.09 -21.84 6.52
CA PRO A 165 17.65 -22.02 6.72
C PRO A 165 17.05 -21.17 7.86
N LEU A 166 17.69 -20.08 8.28
CA LEU A 166 17.13 -19.15 9.26
C LEU A 166 15.96 -18.35 8.67
N ASP A 167 15.29 -17.61 9.54
CA ASP A 167 13.97 -17.05 9.27
C ASP A 167 14.08 -15.80 8.39
N ASN A 168 15.00 -14.88 8.72
CA ASN A 168 15.19 -13.58 8.07
C ASN A 168 16.65 -13.32 7.68
N LEU A 169 16.84 -12.35 6.79
CA LEU A 169 18.15 -11.87 6.34
C LEU A 169 18.45 -10.49 6.94
N LYS A 170 19.69 -10.31 7.39
CA LYS A 170 20.34 -9.04 7.71
C LYS A 170 21.10 -8.55 6.48
N PRO A 171 20.54 -7.62 5.69
CA PRO A 171 20.99 -7.33 4.33
C PRO A 171 22.27 -6.45 4.28
N ILE A 172 22.64 -5.79 5.38
CA ILE A 172 23.89 -5.02 5.53
C ILE A 172 25.03 -5.92 5.98
N THR A 173 24.81 -6.75 7.01
CA THR A 173 25.85 -7.66 7.53
C THR A 173 25.95 -8.99 6.78
N CYS A 174 24.98 -9.28 5.89
CA CYS A 174 24.88 -10.52 5.13
C CYS A 174 24.83 -11.76 6.05
N GLN A 175 23.96 -11.73 7.06
CA GLN A 175 23.78 -12.80 8.05
C GLN A 175 22.31 -13.19 8.17
N GLY A 176 22.04 -14.44 8.57
CA GLY A 176 20.69 -14.84 8.96
C GLY A 176 20.36 -14.48 10.41
N GLU A 177 19.07 -14.28 10.67
CA GLU A 177 18.52 -14.06 12.01
C GLU A 177 17.22 -14.87 12.19
N SER A 178 16.96 -15.28 13.43
CA SER A 178 15.67 -15.86 13.80
C SER A 178 14.61 -14.78 13.98
N PHE A 179 13.43 -15.00 13.44
CA PHE A 179 12.29 -14.11 13.61
C PHE A 179 11.77 -14.25 15.04
N GLU A 180 11.75 -13.13 15.78
CA GLU A 180 11.46 -13.14 17.21
C GLU A 180 10.10 -13.74 17.56
N LEU A 181 9.10 -13.57 16.68
CA LEU A 181 7.72 -14.03 16.89
C LEU A 181 7.43 -15.43 16.32
N GLY A 182 8.40 -16.09 15.69
CA GLY A 182 8.17 -17.35 14.97
C GLY A 182 9.22 -18.42 15.20
N LYS A 183 10.53 -18.11 15.20
CA LYS A 183 11.63 -19.10 15.29
C LYS A 183 11.37 -20.39 14.47
N ILE A 184 10.69 -20.25 13.33
CA ILE A 184 10.33 -21.35 12.44
C ILE A 184 11.38 -21.33 11.33
N PRO A 185 12.22 -22.39 11.22
CA PRO A 185 13.21 -22.47 10.17
C PRO A 185 12.58 -22.29 8.80
N MET A 186 13.30 -21.62 7.90
CA MET A 186 12.92 -21.39 6.50
C MET A 186 11.68 -20.51 6.33
N LEU A 187 11.32 -19.68 7.32
CA LEU A 187 10.18 -18.77 7.25
C LEU A 187 10.15 -17.95 5.94
N THR A 188 11.22 -17.22 5.63
CA THR A 188 11.29 -16.44 4.37
C THR A 188 11.13 -17.31 3.13
N LEU A 189 11.70 -18.53 3.11
CA LEU A 189 11.53 -19.44 1.97
C LEU A 189 10.06 -19.85 1.79
N ILE A 190 9.39 -20.25 2.89
CA ILE A 190 7.99 -20.69 2.87
C ILE A 190 7.07 -19.54 2.42
N ASP A 191 7.26 -18.36 3.01
CA ASP A 191 6.51 -17.14 2.73
C ASP A 191 6.67 -16.70 1.25
N THR A 192 7.78 -17.06 0.61
CA THR A 192 8.10 -16.63 -0.76
C THR A 192 7.79 -17.68 -1.85
N LEU A 193 7.37 -18.89 -1.49
CA LEU A 193 7.18 -19.99 -2.45
C LEU A 193 6.24 -19.61 -3.61
N ASP A 194 5.12 -18.97 -3.31
CA ASP A 194 4.15 -18.60 -4.33
C ASP A 194 4.63 -17.46 -5.25
N THR A 195 5.45 -16.55 -4.73
CA THR A 195 6.08 -15.46 -5.49
C THR A 195 6.98 -15.99 -6.60
N LEU A 196 7.65 -17.14 -6.41
CA LEU A 196 8.45 -17.79 -7.46
C LEU A 196 7.57 -18.15 -8.67
N VAL A 197 6.36 -18.64 -8.42
CA VAL A 197 5.37 -18.93 -9.47
C VAL A 197 4.89 -17.64 -10.14
N VAL A 198 4.67 -16.57 -9.37
CA VAL A 198 4.29 -15.26 -9.89
C VAL A 198 5.34 -14.70 -10.86
N PHE A 199 6.63 -14.87 -10.56
CA PHE A 199 7.73 -14.47 -11.44
C PHE A 199 8.02 -15.46 -12.60
N GLY A 200 7.26 -16.56 -12.67
CA GLY A 200 7.37 -17.58 -13.72
C GLY A 200 8.55 -18.54 -13.56
N ASP A 201 9.15 -18.65 -12.38
CA ASP A 201 10.31 -19.49 -12.12
C ASP A 201 9.90 -20.86 -11.56
N LYS A 202 9.50 -21.73 -12.50
CA LYS A 202 9.01 -23.07 -12.17
C LYS A 202 10.10 -23.98 -11.61
N ASP A 203 11.34 -23.77 -12.04
CA ASP A 203 12.47 -24.63 -11.66
C ASP A 203 12.89 -24.32 -10.23
N GLU A 204 13.02 -23.04 -9.90
CA GLU A 204 13.29 -22.60 -8.54
C GLU A 204 12.13 -22.95 -7.60
N PHE A 205 10.88 -22.77 -8.03
CA PHE A 205 9.71 -23.20 -7.24
C PHE A 205 9.80 -24.68 -6.87
N ARG A 206 10.08 -25.57 -7.83
CA ARG A 206 10.21 -27.01 -7.56
C ARG A 206 11.35 -27.31 -6.59
N ARG A 207 12.51 -26.65 -6.77
CA ARG A 207 13.66 -26.79 -5.87
C ARG A 207 13.32 -26.34 -4.45
N ALA A 208 12.70 -25.18 -4.30
CA ALA A 208 12.29 -24.63 -3.02
C ALA A 208 11.24 -25.50 -2.31
N VAL A 209 10.24 -26.01 -3.05
CA VAL A 209 9.25 -26.96 -2.52
C VAL A 209 9.92 -28.25 -2.05
N ALA A 210 10.90 -28.77 -2.80
CA ALA A 210 11.65 -29.96 -2.38
C ALA A 210 12.44 -29.70 -1.08
N LEU A 211 13.09 -28.54 -0.94
CA LEU A 211 13.78 -28.15 0.30
C LEU A 211 12.82 -28.10 1.48
N VAL A 212 11.69 -27.41 1.34
CA VAL A 212 10.68 -27.28 2.41
C VAL A 212 10.11 -28.64 2.79
N THR A 213 9.64 -29.43 1.82
CA THR A 213 9.02 -30.73 2.10
C THR A 213 10.00 -31.79 2.63
N THR A 214 11.29 -31.64 2.39
CA THR A 214 12.32 -32.57 2.89
C THR A 214 12.82 -32.17 4.29
N HIS A 215 12.90 -30.88 4.59
CA HIS A 215 13.62 -30.39 5.78
C HIS A 215 12.73 -29.71 6.82
N ALA A 216 11.52 -29.27 6.47
CA ALA A 216 10.64 -28.59 7.42
C ALA A 216 9.99 -29.58 8.39
N THR A 217 9.89 -29.18 9.66
CA THR A 217 9.12 -29.87 10.68
C THR A 217 8.53 -28.85 11.63
N PHE A 218 7.28 -29.05 12.04
CA PHE A 218 6.63 -28.22 13.06
C PHE A 218 6.56 -28.93 14.42
N ASP A 219 7.18 -30.10 14.57
CA ASP A 219 7.42 -30.69 15.89
C ASP A 219 8.58 -29.98 16.62
N LEU A 220 8.35 -28.71 16.93
CA LEU A 220 9.34 -27.81 17.51
C LEU A 220 8.91 -27.44 18.94
N ASP A 221 9.84 -27.51 19.88
CA ASP A 221 9.63 -27.04 21.24
C ASP A 221 9.92 -25.54 21.34
N THR A 222 9.14 -24.77 20.58
CA THR A 222 9.25 -23.31 20.50
C THR A 222 7.87 -22.68 20.55
N GLU A 223 7.81 -21.50 21.17
CA GLU A 223 6.62 -20.65 21.19
C GLU A 223 6.59 -19.79 19.92
N VAL A 224 5.40 -19.67 19.33
CA VAL A 224 5.17 -18.92 18.10
C VAL A 224 3.92 -18.08 18.21
N SER A 225 3.91 -16.93 17.54
CA SER A 225 2.69 -16.13 17.33
C SER A 225 1.73 -16.89 16.44
N VAL A 226 0.50 -17.09 16.92
CA VAL A 226 -0.57 -17.77 16.16
C VAL A 226 -0.90 -16.99 14.90
N PHE A 227 -0.92 -15.65 14.99
CA PHE A 227 -1.21 -14.75 13.88
C PHE A 227 -0.13 -14.81 12.80
N GLU A 228 1.12 -14.50 13.15
CA GLU A 228 2.22 -14.43 12.18
C GLU A 228 2.48 -15.80 11.54
N THR A 229 2.37 -16.88 12.31
CA THR A 229 2.54 -18.24 11.79
C THR A 229 1.43 -18.62 10.83
N THR A 230 0.20 -18.16 11.07
CA THR A 230 -0.95 -18.43 10.20
C THR A 230 -0.80 -17.69 8.87
N ILE A 231 -0.61 -16.37 8.90
CA ILE A 231 -0.63 -15.57 7.68
C ILE A 231 0.60 -15.84 6.80
N ARG A 232 1.79 -16.08 7.38
CA ARG A 232 3.05 -16.31 6.64
C ARG A 232 3.26 -17.77 6.27
N VAL A 233 3.25 -18.65 7.27
CA VAL A 233 3.69 -20.04 7.09
C VAL A 233 2.53 -20.90 6.57
N LEU A 234 1.39 -20.87 7.25
CA LEU A 234 0.22 -21.63 6.80
C LEU A 234 -0.29 -21.07 5.45
N GLY A 235 -0.38 -19.75 5.32
CA GLY A 235 -0.73 -19.08 4.05
C GLY A 235 0.19 -19.47 2.90
N GLY A 236 1.52 -19.35 3.09
CA GLY A 236 2.52 -19.70 2.07
C GLY A 236 2.49 -21.18 1.67
N LEU A 237 2.36 -22.10 2.63
CA LEU A 237 2.22 -23.54 2.35
C LEU A 237 0.96 -23.85 1.54
N LEU A 238 -0.19 -23.27 1.91
CA LEU A 238 -1.46 -23.49 1.24
C LEU A 238 -1.45 -22.93 -0.18
N SER A 239 -0.95 -21.70 -0.36
CA SER A 239 -0.83 -21.04 -1.66
C SER A 239 0.06 -21.82 -2.62
N ALA A 240 1.27 -22.18 -2.15
CA ALA A 240 2.19 -23.00 -2.92
C ALA A 240 1.63 -24.40 -3.24
N HIS A 241 0.88 -25.01 -2.30
CA HIS A 241 0.19 -26.27 -2.57
C HIS A 241 -0.83 -26.12 -3.71
N LEU A 242 -1.69 -25.10 -3.64
CA LEU A 242 -2.72 -24.81 -4.64
C LEU A 242 -2.11 -24.60 -6.03
N PHE A 243 -1.00 -23.86 -6.12
CA PHE A 243 -0.26 -23.72 -7.38
C PHE A 243 0.36 -25.03 -7.87
N ALA A 244 0.96 -25.82 -6.97
CA ALA A 244 1.59 -27.09 -7.32
C ALA A 244 0.60 -28.10 -7.91
N VAL A 245 -0.66 -28.10 -7.45
CA VAL A 245 -1.72 -28.99 -7.94
C VAL A 245 -2.54 -28.41 -9.10
N ASP A 246 -2.39 -27.12 -9.42
CA ASP A 246 -3.11 -26.49 -10.52
C ASP A 246 -2.58 -26.99 -11.89
N PRO A 247 -3.36 -27.77 -12.65
CA PRO A 247 -2.92 -28.31 -13.92
C PRO A 247 -2.70 -27.22 -14.98
N THR A 248 -3.30 -26.04 -14.83
CA THR A 248 -3.17 -24.93 -15.78
C THR A 248 -1.79 -24.26 -15.72
N LEU A 249 -1.13 -24.30 -14.55
CA LEU A 249 0.20 -23.72 -14.35
C LEU A 249 1.31 -24.65 -14.83
N GLN A 250 1.03 -25.95 -15.00
CA GLN A 250 1.96 -26.94 -15.53
C GLN A 250 3.32 -26.92 -14.79
N LEU A 251 3.28 -26.84 -13.46
CA LEU A 251 4.50 -26.78 -12.64
C LEU A 251 5.18 -28.15 -12.52
N TYR A 252 4.39 -29.24 -12.47
CA TYR A 252 4.88 -30.63 -12.34
C TYR A 252 4.42 -31.55 -13.50
N SER A 253 4.17 -30.99 -14.69
CA SER A 253 3.61 -31.74 -15.83
C SER A 253 4.64 -32.52 -16.66
N ASN A 254 5.95 -32.33 -16.43
CA ASN A 254 7.00 -32.97 -17.22
C ASN A 254 7.31 -34.40 -16.71
N THR A 255 7.34 -35.38 -17.61
CA THR A 255 7.50 -36.81 -17.30
C THR A 255 8.89 -37.20 -16.77
N SER A 256 9.89 -36.32 -16.90
CA SER A 256 11.25 -36.56 -16.40
C SER A 256 11.42 -36.23 -14.91
N GLU A 257 10.41 -35.68 -14.26
CA GLU A 257 10.47 -35.17 -12.89
C GLU A 257 9.44 -35.87 -12.00
N PRO A 258 9.72 -36.06 -10.69
CA PRO A 258 8.75 -36.63 -9.79
C PRO A 258 7.48 -35.77 -9.74
N ALA A 259 6.32 -36.42 -9.83
CA ALA A 259 5.05 -35.75 -9.60
C ALA A 259 4.99 -35.19 -8.17
N TYR A 260 4.34 -34.03 -8.01
CA TYR A 260 4.14 -33.44 -6.70
C TYR A 260 3.30 -34.36 -5.79
N SER A 261 3.81 -34.65 -4.60
CA SER A 261 3.27 -35.66 -3.68
C SER A 261 2.27 -35.11 -2.64
N GLY A 262 1.99 -33.80 -2.65
CA GLY A 262 1.12 -33.16 -1.65
C GLY A 262 1.81 -32.80 -0.33
N GLY A 263 3.15 -32.86 -0.27
CA GLY A 263 3.91 -32.63 0.97
C GLY A 263 3.66 -31.28 1.66
N LEU A 264 3.35 -30.22 0.91
CA LEU A 264 3.04 -28.90 1.50
C LEU A 264 1.70 -28.91 2.23
N LEU A 265 0.68 -29.62 1.71
CA LEU A 265 -0.60 -29.75 2.41
C LEU A 265 -0.46 -30.60 3.67
N ALA A 266 0.38 -31.63 3.64
CA ALA A 266 0.68 -32.42 4.85
C ALA A 266 1.33 -31.55 5.94
N LEU A 267 2.29 -30.70 5.56
CA LEU A 267 2.91 -29.72 6.46
C LEU A 267 1.89 -28.68 6.96
N ALA A 268 1.02 -28.17 6.09
CA ALA A 268 -0.02 -27.21 6.46
C ALA A 268 -1.02 -27.80 7.46
N ALA A 269 -1.43 -29.06 7.29
CA ALA A 269 -2.29 -29.77 8.23
C ALA A 269 -1.63 -30.01 9.58
N ASP A 270 -0.36 -30.46 9.60
CA ASP A 270 0.42 -30.62 10.86
C ASP A 270 0.56 -29.28 11.59
N LEU A 271 0.84 -28.18 10.87
CA LEU A 271 0.88 -26.85 11.47
C LEU A 271 -0.48 -26.42 12.03
N GLY A 272 -1.55 -26.57 11.25
CA GLY A 272 -2.91 -26.24 11.68
C GLY A 272 -3.31 -26.97 12.97
N ASP A 273 -3.01 -28.27 13.07
CA ASP A 273 -3.27 -29.07 14.27
C ASP A 273 -2.54 -28.55 15.51
N ARG A 274 -1.32 -28.04 15.34
CA ARG A 274 -0.49 -27.47 16.42
C ARG A 274 -0.94 -26.09 16.85
N LEU A 275 -1.62 -25.35 15.98
CA LEU A 275 -2.20 -24.04 16.28
C LEU A 275 -3.58 -24.13 16.96
N LEU A 276 -4.36 -25.19 16.69
CA LEU A 276 -5.70 -25.39 17.28
C LEU A 276 -5.78 -25.25 18.82
N PRO A 277 -4.80 -25.71 19.63
CA PRO A 277 -4.82 -25.51 21.07
C PRO A 277 -4.99 -24.06 21.51
N ALA A 278 -4.53 -23.08 20.73
CA ALA A 278 -4.70 -21.66 21.04
C ALA A 278 -6.16 -21.23 21.12
N PHE A 279 -7.06 -21.87 20.36
CA PHE A 279 -8.49 -21.55 20.28
C PHE A 279 -9.30 -22.14 21.45
N VAL A 280 -8.68 -22.95 22.31
CA VAL A 280 -9.35 -23.57 23.46
C VAL A 280 -9.46 -22.55 24.60
N THR A 281 -10.35 -21.57 24.41
CA THR A 281 -10.66 -20.52 25.37
C THR A 281 -12.17 -20.46 25.63
N PRO A 282 -12.63 -19.90 26.78
CA PRO A 282 -14.05 -19.73 27.05
C PRO A 282 -14.80 -18.92 25.99
N THR A 283 -14.11 -17.97 25.33
CA THR A 283 -14.71 -17.11 24.30
C THR A 283 -14.58 -17.68 22.88
N GLY A 284 -13.66 -18.64 22.67
CA GLY A 284 -13.23 -19.10 21.35
C GLY A 284 -12.26 -18.16 20.63
N ILE A 285 -11.93 -17.00 21.22
CA ILE A 285 -10.88 -16.10 20.74
C ILE A 285 -9.53 -16.72 21.14
N PRO A 286 -8.60 -16.95 20.19
CA PRO A 286 -7.38 -17.67 20.49
C PRO A 286 -6.41 -16.86 21.34
N PHE A 287 -5.57 -17.56 22.10
CA PHE A 287 -4.34 -16.99 22.65
C PHE A 287 -3.45 -16.45 21.52
N GLY A 288 -2.68 -15.39 21.81
CA GLY A 288 -1.74 -14.81 20.84
C GLY A 288 -0.57 -15.74 20.51
N THR A 289 -0.17 -16.61 21.45
CA THR A 289 1.00 -17.48 21.35
C THR A 289 0.64 -18.94 21.63
N VAL A 290 1.33 -19.86 20.97
CA VAL A 290 1.26 -21.30 21.23
C VAL A 290 2.64 -21.95 21.10
N ASN A 291 2.94 -22.99 21.89
CA ASN A 291 4.10 -23.83 21.64
C ASN A 291 3.74 -24.96 20.67
N LEU A 292 4.49 -25.10 19.58
CA LEU A 292 4.16 -26.03 18.49
C LEU A 292 4.20 -27.51 18.88
N ARG A 293 4.87 -27.88 19.97
CA ARG A 293 4.88 -29.25 20.51
C ARG A 293 3.96 -29.44 21.72
N ARG A 294 3.87 -28.42 22.58
CA ARG A 294 3.27 -28.53 23.92
C ARG A 294 1.91 -27.85 24.05
N GLY A 295 1.45 -27.14 23.03
CA GLY A 295 0.23 -26.32 23.09
C GLY A 295 0.46 -25.01 23.85
N VAL A 296 -0.60 -24.42 24.41
CA VAL A 296 -0.52 -23.10 25.07
C VAL A 296 0.32 -23.18 26.36
N PRO A 297 1.36 -22.34 26.53
CA PRO A 297 2.18 -22.30 27.75
C PRO A 297 1.38 -22.00 29.02
N LYS A 298 1.85 -22.51 30.16
CA LYS A 298 1.24 -22.17 31.47
C LYS A 298 1.56 -20.72 31.81
N GLY A 299 0.52 -19.92 32.04
CA GLY A 299 0.67 -18.50 32.36
C GLY A 299 0.77 -17.60 31.14
N GLU A 300 0.52 -18.12 29.94
CA GLU A 300 0.36 -17.30 28.73
C GLU A 300 -0.67 -16.19 28.96
N THR A 301 -0.40 -15.02 28.42
CA THR A 301 -1.30 -13.87 28.53
C THR A 301 -2.65 -14.17 27.86
N SER A 302 -3.75 -13.88 28.54
CA SER A 302 -5.09 -13.95 27.94
C SER A 302 -5.36 -12.79 26.98
N VAL A 303 -4.43 -11.88 26.75
CA VAL A 303 -4.66 -10.71 25.88
C VAL A 303 -4.30 -11.05 24.44
N ALA A 304 -5.27 -10.93 23.53
CA ALA A 304 -5.08 -11.07 22.09
C ALA A 304 -5.45 -9.75 21.37
N SER A 305 -4.79 -9.47 20.25
CA SER A 305 -5.17 -8.35 19.38
C SER A 305 -6.35 -8.73 18.48
N THR A 306 -7.13 -7.75 18.04
CA THR A 306 -8.27 -7.97 17.14
C THR A 306 -7.84 -8.54 15.80
N ALA A 307 -6.76 -8.03 15.21
CA ALA A 307 -6.15 -8.61 14.01
C ALA A 307 -5.63 -10.03 14.28
N GLY A 308 -4.91 -10.23 15.39
CA GLY A 308 -4.30 -11.53 15.69
C GLY A 308 -5.32 -12.67 15.87
N ALA A 309 -6.48 -12.37 16.43
CA ALA A 309 -7.57 -13.33 16.58
C ALA A 309 -8.54 -13.36 15.38
N GLY A 310 -8.67 -12.27 14.63
CA GLY A 310 -9.62 -12.10 13.55
C GLY A 310 -9.13 -12.56 12.18
N SER A 311 -7.82 -12.57 11.98
CA SER A 311 -7.18 -12.73 10.68
C SER A 311 -6.61 -14.14 10.47
N LEU A 312 -7.36 -15.14 10.91
CA LEU A 312 -7.01 -16.56 10.79
C LEU A 312 -7.99 -17.32 9.87
N SER A 313 -9.13 -16.68 9.57
CA SER A 313 -10.30 -17.31 8.95
C SER A 313 -10.07 -17.71 7.49
N ILE A 314 -9.28 -16.96 6.73
CA ILE A 314 -9.01 -17.28 5.32
C ILE A 314 -8.21 -18.58 5.20
N GLU A 315 -7.08 -18.70 5.89
CA GLU A 315 -6.17 -19.85 5.83
C GLU A 315 -6.80 -21.08 6.48
N PHE A 316 -7.40 -20.95 7.66
CA PHE A 316 -8.05 -22.07 8.34
C PHE A 316 -9.25 -22.61 7.55
N THR A 317 -9.99 -21.74 6.86
CA THR A 317 -11.08 -22.19 5.98
C THR A 317 -10.54 -22.92 4.75
N MET A 318 -9.49 -22.41 4.11
CA MET A 318 -8.83 -23.12 3.00
C MET A 318 -8.30 -24.49 3.44
N LEU A 319 -7.62 -24.55 4.59
CA LEU A 319 -7.11 -25.80 5.15
C LEU A 319 -8.25 -26.80 5.36
N SER A 320 -9.40 -26.35 5.87
CA SER A 320 -10.59 -27.20 6.04
C SER A 320 -11.14 -27.73 4.72
N ILE A 321 -11.15 -26.90 3.68
CA ILE A 321 -11.60 -27.29 2.34
C ILE A 321 -10.67 -28.34 1.72
N LEU A 322 -9.35 -28.18 1.86
CA LEU A 322 -8.37 -29.09 1.29
C LEU A 322 -8.27 -30.41 2.05
N THR A 323 -8.34 -30.37 3.37
CA THR A 323 -8.30 -31.57 4.24
C THR A 323 -9.65 -32.26 4.41
N LYS A 324 -10.73 -31.60 4.00
CA LYS A 324 -12.13 -32.01 4.27
C LYS A 324 -12.44 -32.12 5.77
N ASN A 325 -11.72 -31.37 6.61
CA ASN A 325 -11.91 -31.33 8.06
C ASN A 325 -12.39 -29.93 8.50
N PRO A 326 -13.65 -29.77 8.97
CA PRO A 326 -14.22 -28.46 9.26
C PRO A 326 -13.68 -27.80 10.54
N ILE A 327 -12.88 -28.50 11.35
CA ILE A 327 -12.45 -28.00 12.67
C ILE A 327 -11.67 -26.69 12.58
N TYR A 328 -10.86 -26.49 11.54
CA TYR A 328 -10.05 -25.29 11.39
C TYR A 328 -10.96 -24.08 11.08
N ALA A 329 -11.84 -24.21 10.09
CA ALA A 329 -12.81 -23.18 9.71
C ALA A 329 -13.71 -22.83 10.89
N GLN A 330 -14.16 -23.84 11.62
CA GLN A 330 -14.98 -23.69 12.82
C GLN A 330 -14.25 -22.86 13.89
N ALA A 331 -13.01 -23.20 14.22
CA ALA A 331 -12.22 -22.49 15.22
C ALA A 331 -12.03 -21.01 14.85
N ALA A 332 -11.58 -20.74 13.62
CA ALA A 332 -11.30 -19.37 13.18
C ALA A 332 -12.57 -18.51 13.03
N ARG A 333 -13.66 -19.05 12.47
CA ARG A 333 -14.94 -18.33 12.37
C ARG A 333 -15.54 -18.04 13.74
N GLN A 334 -15.38 -18.96 14.69
CA GLN A 334 -15.82 -18.76 16.07
C GLN A 334 -15.06 -17.61 16.74
N ALA A 335 -13.76 -17.47 16.51
CA ALA A 335 -12.97 -16.32 16.99
C ALA A 335 -13.48 -14.98 16.43
N VAL A 336 -13.74 -14.94 15.11
CA VAL A 336 -14.30 -13.74 14.43
C VAL A 336 -15.65 -13.35 15.03
N ARG A 337 -16.56 -14.31 15.24
CA ARG A 337 -17.84 -14.09 15.93
C ARG A 337 -17.62 -13.54 17.34
N GLY A 338 -16.66 -14.11 18.06
CA GLY A 338 -16.26 -13.69 19.41
C GLY A 338 -15.88 -12.22 19.49
N LEU A 339 -15.13 -11.71 18.52
CA LEU A 339 -14.79 -10.29 18.38
C LEU A 339 -16.01 -9.45 17.95
N PHE A 340 -16.68 -9.86 16.88
CA PHE A 340 -17.77 -9.09 16.26
C PHE A 340 -18.96 -8.84 17.19
N PHE A 341 -19.36 -9.83 17.98
CA PHE A 341 -20.49 -9.67 18.90
C PHE A 341 -20.17 -8.87 20.17
N ARG A 342 -18.92 -8.42 20.33
CA ARG A 342 -18.47 -7.59 21.45
C ARG A 342 -18.21 -6.14 21.05
N ARG A 343 -18.55 -5.77 19.83
CA ARG A 343 -18.48 -4.38 19.36
C ARG A 343 -19.25 -3.44 20.29
N SER A 344 -18.80 -2.19 20.36
CA SER A 344 -19.50 -1.16 21.09
C SER A 344 -20.85 -0.82 20.44
N ALA A 345 -21.65 0.01 21.12
CA ALA A 345 -22.88 0.55 20.54
C ALA A 345 -22.65 1.39 19.26
N LEU A 346 -21.41 1.87 19.04
CA LEU A 346 -20.98 2.56 17.82
C LEU A 346 -20.60 1.60 16.68
N GLY A 347 -20.64 0.28 16.93
CA GLY A 347 -20.21 -0.73 15.95
C GLY A 347 -18.70 -0.88 15.82
N LEU A 348 -17.91 -0.27 16.71
CA LEU A 348 -16.45 -0.30 16.75
C LEU A 348 -15.92 -1.49 17.59
N VAL A 349 -14.72 -1.98 17.26
CA VAL A 349 -13.96 -3.01 18.00
C VAL A 349 -12.74 -2.37 18.67
N GLY A 350 -12.36 -2.85 19.86
CA GLY A 350 -11.09 -2.44 20.47
C GLY A 350 -9.89 -3.06 19.76
N LYS A 351 -8.67 -2.69 20.18
CA LYS A 351 -7.42 -3.26 19.64
C LYS A 351 -6.99 -4.53 20.35
N HIS A 352 -7.27 -4.65 21.65
CA HIS A 352 -6.91 -5.83 22.45
C HIS A 352 -8.08 -6.28 23.33
N ILE A 353 -8.23 -7.60 23.46
CA ILE A 353 -9.31 -8.25 24.19
C ILE A 353 -8.75 -9.39 25.05
N ASP A 354 -9.36 -9.59 26.22
CA ASP A 354 -9.08 -10.75 27.07
C ASP A 354 -9.85 -11.98 26.57
N THR A 355 -9.14 -13.04 26.19
CA THR A 355 -9.66 -14.27 25.59
C THR A 355 -10.45 -15.14 26.57
N ALA A 356 -10.28 -14.93 27.89
CA ALA A 356 -10.97 -15.68 28.92
C ALA A 356 -12.32 -15.04 29.29
N THR A 357 -12.33 -13.72 29.46
CA THR A 357 -13.49 -12.93 29.89
C THR A 357 -14.28 -12.34 28.73
N GLY A 358 -13.59 -12.02 27.63
CA GLY A 358 -14.13 -11.29 26.51
C GLY A 358 -14.24 -9.78 26.75
N GLU A 359 -13.55 -9.23 27.75
CA GLU A 359 -13.51 -7.79 28.00
C GLU A 359 -12.41 -7.12 27.18
N TRP A 360 -12.68 -5.94 26.63
CA TRP A 360 -11.70 -5.16 25.87
C TRP A 360 -10.65 -4.56 26.83
N THR A 361 -9.38 -4.91 26.62
CA THR A 361 -8.25 -4.42 27.42
C THR A 361 -7.60 -3.17 26.82
N GLU A 362 -7.73 -2.98 25.49
CA GLU A 362 -7.41 -1.73 24.81
C GLU A 362 -8.59 -1.28 23.96
N THR A 363 -9.20 -0.16 24.35
CA THR A 363 -10.44 0.35 23.76
C THR A 363 -10.20 1.45 22.72
N SER A 364 -8.94 1.68 22.33
CA SER A 364 -8.61 2.38 21.09
C SER A 364 -9.14 1.57 19.92
N SER A 365 -9.69 2.22 18.91
CA SER A 365 -10.33 1.59 17.76
C SER A 365 -9.97 2.34 16.50
N GLY A 366 -9.61 1.61 15.44
CA GLY A 366 -9.37 2.17 14.12
C GLY A 366 -8.97 1.08 13.13
N PRO A 367 -8.86 1.42 11.84
CA PRO A 367 -8.51 0.45 10.81
C PRO A 367 -7.01 0.11 10.78
N GLY A 368 -6.17 0.72 11.62
CA GLY A 368 -4.72 0.49 11.59
C GLY A 368 -4.26 -0.72 12.40
N SER A 369 -2.98 -0.68 12.80
CA SER A 369 -2.32 -1.73 13.56
C SER A 369 -3.17 -2.29 14.71
N ASN A 370 -3.14 -3.62 14.83
CA ASN A 370 -3.88 -4.48 15.78
C ASN A 370 -5.36 -4.73 15.45
N SER A 371 -5.91 -4.16 14.38
CA SER A 371 -7.29 -4.41 13.95
C SER A 371 -7.50 -4.42 12.44
N ASP A 372 -6.57 -3.88 11.65
CA ASP A 372 -6.50 -3.89 10.19
C ASP A 372 -7.12 -5.11 9.49
N SER A 373 -6.43 -6.24 9.51
CA SER A 373 -6.72 -7.44 8.74
C SER A 373 -7.99 -8.17 9.20
N PHE A 374 -8.54 -7.84 10.39
CA PHE A 374 -9.87 -8.31 10.79
C PHE A 374 -10.95 -7.77 9.84
N TYR A 375 -10.89 -6.48 9.48
CA TYR A 375 -11.83 -5.89 8.52
C TYR A 375 -11.63 -6.49 7.12
N GLU A 376 -10.37 -6.66 6.73
CA GLU A 376 -9.98 -7.24 5.46
C GLU A 376 -10.55 -8.66 5.29
N TYR A 377 -10.41 -9.51 6.32
CA TYR A 377 -10.82 -10.91 6.27
C TYR A 377 -12.33 -11.06 6.29
N LEU A 378 -13.08 -10.16 6.94
CA LEU A 378 -14.54 -10.17 6.83
C LEU A 378 -15.00 -9.99 5.37
N LEU A 379 -14.42 -9.04 4.64
CA LEU A 379 -14.73 -8.85 3.23
C LEU A 379 -14.19 -9.99 2.36
N LYS A 380 -12.92 -10.37 2.55
CA LYS A 380 -12.26 -11.40 1.74
C LYS A 380 -12.85 -12.80 1.94
N MET A 381 -13.40 -13.12 3.11
CA MET A 381 -14.13 -14.38 3.35
C MET A 381 -15.36 -14.50 2.44
N TYR A 382 -16.09 -13.40 2.23
CA TYR A 382 -17.19 -13.38 1.28
C TYR A 382 -16.72 -13.49 -0.17
N VAL A 383 -15.69 -12.70 -0.55
CA VAL A 383 -15.20 -12.69 -1.94
C VAL A 383 -14.60 -14.04 -2.34
N LEU A 384 -13.87 -14.69 -1.44
CA LEU A 384 -13.18 -15.95 -1.71
C LEU A 384 -14.10 -17.19 -1.58
N TYR A 385 -14.94 -17.23 -0.53
CA TYR A 385 -15.72 -18.43 -0.18
C TYR A 385 -17.23 -18.27 -0.35
N GLY A 386 -17.73 -17.07 -0.64
CA GLY A 386 -19.17 -16.78 -0.63
C GLY A 386 -19.79 -16.81 0.76
N ASP A 387 -19.00 -16.59 1.82
CA ASP A 387 -19.47 -16.57 3.21
C ASP A 387 -20.30 -15.32 3.50
N SER A 388 -21.63 -15.47 3.43
CA SER A 388 -22.56 -14.35 3.66
C SER A 388 -22.52 -13.82 5.09
N GLU A 389 -22.22 -14.65 6.08
CA GLU A 389 -22.13 -14.20 7.47
C GLU A 389 -20.98 -13.20 7.65
N ALA A 390 -19.84 -13.45 6.99
CA ALA A 390 -18.70 -12.55 7.02
C ALA A 390 -19.03 -11.19 6.38
N LEU A 391 -19.81 -11.18 5.28
CA LEU A 391 -20.29 -9.95 4.66
C LEU A 391 -21.26 -9.17 5.56
N ASP A 392 -22.21 -9.89 6.19
CA ASP A 392 -23.17 -9.30 7.14
C ASP A 392 -22.46 -8.70 8.36
N MET A 393 -21.31 -9.27 8.75
CA MET A 393 -20.44 -8.72 9.77
C MET A 393 -19.61 -7.52 9.27
N PHE A 394 -19.14 -7.56 8.02
CA PHE A 394 -18.33 -6.50 7.42
C PHE A 394 -19.06 -5.15 7.32
N GLU A 395 -20.29 -5.15 6.79
CA GLU A 395 -21.05 -3.92 6.51
C GLU A 395 -21.15 -2.96 7.70
N PRO A 396 -21.58 -3.39 8.90
CA PRO A 396 -21.70 -2.49 10.04
C PRO A 396 -20.34 -2.05 10.61
N VAL A 397 -19.27 -2.85 10.52
CA VAL A 397 -17.95 -2.43 11.02
C VAL A 397 -17.27 -1.45 10.07
N TYR A 398 -17.43 -1.63 8.76
CA TYR A 398 -16.98 -0.68 7.76
C TYR A 398 -17.66 0.67 7.95
N SER A 399 -19.00 0.66 8.07
CA SER A 399 -19.79 1.88 8.29
C SER A 399 -19.34 2.63 9.54
N ALA A 400 -19.09 1.91 10.64
CA ALA A 400 -18.62 2.51 11.89
C ALA A 400 -17.24 3.19 11.75
N VAL A 401 -16.29 2.54 11.07
CA VAL A 401 -14.97 3.14 10.80
C VAL A 401 -15.10 4.39 9.93
N MET A 402 -15.95 4.34 8.91
CA MET A 402 -16.17 5.50 8.03
C MET A 402 -16.84 6.68 8.75
N GLU A 403 -17.68 6.42 9.75
CA GLU A 403 -18.35 7.45 10.55
C GLU A 403 -17.43 8.05 11.63
N HIS A 404 -16.67 7.22 12.34
CA HIS A 404 -15.97 7.64 13.55
C HIS A 404 -14.46 7.82 13.40
N ASN A 405 -13.81 7.08 12.52
CA ASN A 405 -12.35 7.12 12.37
C ASN A 405 -11.86 8.00 11.21
N LYS A 406 -12.72 8.25 10.21
CA LYS A 406 -12.35 8.99 9.00
C LYS A 406 -12.42 10.50 9.22
N HIS A 407 -11.32 11.20 8.93
CA HIS A 407 -11.25 12.66 8.94
C HIS A 407 -10.62 13.18 7.65
N GLY A 408 -11.47 13.68 6.75
CA GLY A 408 -11.03 14.02 5.39
C GLY A 408 -10.56 12.77 4.65
N ASP A 409 -9.31 12.77 4.21
CA ASP A 409 -8.69 11.67 3.47
C ASP A 409 -7.86 10.73 4.37
N TRP A 410 -7.90 10.94 5.69
CA TRP A 410 -7.10 10.20 6.65
C TRP A 410 -7.95 9.43 7.65
N TYR A 411 -7.34 8.44 8.30
CA TYR A 411 -7.94 7.69 9.40
C TYR A 411 -7.02 7.76 10.62
N THR A 412 -7.62 7.84 11.80
CA THR A 412 -6.93 7.85 13.09
C THR A 412 -7.74 7.02 14.08
N ASP A 413 -7.07 6.53 15.13
CA ASP A 413 -7.76 5.83 16.19
C ASP A 413 -8.65 6.77 17.02
N VAL A 414 -9.79 6.23 17.47
CA VAL A 414 -10.72 6.86 18.41
C VAL A 414 -11.07 5.88 19.53
N SER A 415 -11.64 6.36 20.63
CA SER A 415 -12.22 5.50 21.65
C SER A 415 -13.43 4.77 21.09
N MET A 416 -13.47 3.44 21.26
CA MET A 416 -14.58 2.62 20.75
C MET A 416 -15.92 2.97 21.39
N TRP A 417 -15.94 3.61 22.56
CA TRP A 417 -17.15 3.86 23.35
C TRP A 417 -17.88 5.14 22.97
N ASP A 418 -17.13 6.19 22.63
CA ASP A 418 -17.66 7.54 22.39
C ASP A 418 -17.19 8.14 21.05
N GLY A 419 -16.37 7.44 20.28
CA GLY A 419 -15.86 7.90 18.98
C GLY A 419 -14.94 9.11 19.08
N CYS A 420 -14.45 9.44 20.28
CA CYS A 420 -13.60 10.60 20.51
C CYS A 420 -12.11 10.22 20.44
N LEU A 421 -11.27 11.15 19.98
CA LEU A 421 -9.82 10.98 20.00
C LEU A 421 -9.34 10.74 21.44
N SER A 422 -8.58 9.66 21.64
CA SER A 422 -7.92 9.37 22.92
C SER A 422 -6.92 10.49 23.23
N ASN A 423 -7.19 11.26 24.28
CA ASN A 423 -6.53 12.50 24.72
C ASN A 423 -7.02 13.80 24.07
N GLN A 424 -8.02 14.43 24.70
CA GLN A 424 -8.42 15.82 24.47
C GLN A 424 -7.28 16.86 24.66
N HIS A 425 -6.15 16.46 25.24
CA HIS A 425 -5.01 17.33 25.57
C HIS A 425 -3.87 17.34 24.54
N HIS A 426 -3.86 16.43 23.55
CA HIS A 426 -2.85 16.40 22.50
C HIS A 426 -3.53 16.34 21.12
N GLN A 427 -3.58 17.49 20.45
CA GLN A 427 -4.14 17.71 19.09
C GLN A 427 -3.42 16.94 17.96
N SER A 428 -2.68 15.86 18.24
CA SER A 428 -1.93 15.13 17.22
C SER A 428 -2.83 14.09 16.55
N PHE A 429 -3.23 14.38 15.31
CA PHE A 429 -3.82 13.40 14.41
C PHE A 429 -2.72 12.46 13.91
N ILE A 430 -2.76 11.19 14.31
CA ILE A 430 -1.72 10.21 13.94
C ILE A 430 -2.29 9.26 12.88
N PHE A 431 -1.67 9.28 11.71
CA PHE A 431 -1.82 8.25 10.70
C PHE A 431 -0.82 7.13 10.97
N ASP A 432 -1.30 5.89 10.96
CA ASP A 432 -0.49 4.67 11.09
C ASP A 432 -0.28 4.07 9.70
N ASN A 433 0.96 3.73 9.34
CA ASN A 433 1.33 3.24 8.02
C ASN A 433 0.53 2.02 7.57
N LEU A 434 0.21 1.11 8.52
CA LEU A 434 -0.53 -0.11 8.20
C LEU A 434 -1.93 0.21 7.66
N VAL A 435 -2.53 1.37 7.97
CA VAL A 435 -3.81 1.82 7.37
C VAL A 435 -3.75 1.92 5.85
N ALA A 436 -2.55 1.97 5.25
CA ALA A 436 -2.39 2.07 3.81
C ALA A 436 -2.96 0.90 3.00
N PHE A 437 -3.38 -0.22 3.62
CA PHE A 437 -4.12 -1.31 2.96
C PHE A 437 -5.60 -0.96 2.69
N TRP A 438 -6.16 -0.05 3.52
CA TRP A 438 -7.59 0.26 3.55
C TRP A 438 -8.12 0.76 2.20
N PRO A 439 -7.41 1.62 1.44
CA PRO A 439 -7.82 1.99 0.08
C PRO A 439 -7.96 0.80 -0.87
N GLY A 440 -7.09 -0.22 -0.78
CA GLY A 440 -7.17 -1.45 -1.56
C GLY A 440 -8.44 -2.22 -1.25
N MET A 441 -8.74 -2.42 0.03
CA MET A 441 -10.00 -3.04 0.49
C MET A 441 -11.23 -2.22 0.04
N GLN A 442 -11.19 -0.88 0.14
CA GLN A 442 -12.25 -0.01 -0.35
C GLN A 442 -12.48 -0.13 -1.86
N SER A 443 -11.41 -0.33 -2.63
CA SER A 443 -11.54 -0.55 -4.07
C SER A 443 -12.23 -1.87 -4.40
N LEU A 444 -12.00 -2.92 -3.61
CA LEU A 444 -12.69 -4.22 -3.72
C LEU A 444 -14.19 -4.09 -3.42
N LEU A 445 -14.57 -3.21 -2.48
CA LEU A 445 -15.95 -2.86 -2.17
C LEU A 445 -16.61 -1.96 -3.26
N GLY A 446 -15.81 -1.29 -4.08
CA GLY A 446 -16.26 -0.30 -5.05
C GLY A 446 -16.35 1.14 -4.52
N ASP A 447 -15.83 1.43 -3.31
CA ASP A 447 -15.69 2.80 -2.77
C ASP A 447 -14.43 3.50 -3.33
N PHE A 448 -14.41 3.70 -4.65
CA PHE A 448 -13.27 4.31 -5.34
C PHE A 448 -13.01 5.75 -4.91
N ALA A 449 -14.06 6.48 -4.50
CA ALA A 449 -13.94 7.88 -4.12
C ALA A 449 -13.16 8.03 -2.80
N SER A 450 -13.48 7.24 -1.77
CA SER A 450 -12.69 7.25 -0.52
C SER A 450 -11.30 6.67 -0.75
N SER A 451 -11.23 5.53 -1.46
CA SER A 451 -9.98 4.82 -1.75
C SER A 451 -8.94 5.73 -2.41
N THR A 452 -9.25 6.31 -3.57
CA THR A 452 -8.29 7.11 -4.35
C THR A 452 -7.87 8.40 -3.63
N ARG A 453 -8.77 9.03 -2.86
CA ARG A 453 -8.42 10.24 -2.09
C ARG A 453 -7.44 9.93 -0.96
N SER A 454 -7.70 8.90 -0.17
CA SER A 454 -6.79 8.46 0.89
C SER A 454 -5.44 8.01 0.32
N LEU A 455 -5.45 7.22 -0.75
CA LEU A 455 -4.23 6.75 -1.38
C LEU A 455 -3.37 7.92 -1.91
N ASN A 456 -3.99 8.92 -2.54
CA ASN A 456 -3.29 10.14 -2.94
C ASN A 456 -2.70 10.91 -1.76
N ALA A 457 -3.41 11.01 -0.64
CA ALA A 457 -2.91 11.67 0.56
C ALA A 457 -1.67 10.96 1.12
N PHE A 458 -1.66 9.62 1.14
CA PHE A 458 -0.52 8.83 1.61
C PHE A 458 0.70 9.00 0.69
N TYR A 459 0.49 9.07 -0.62
CA TYR A 459 1.55 9.32 -1.58
C TYR A 459 2.17 10.72 -1.50
N GLN A 460 1.49 11.72 -0.94
CA GLN A 460 2.12 13.03 -0.66
C GLN A 460 3.22 12.88 0.38
N VAL A 461 3.05 12.00 1.36
CA VAL A 461 4.08 11.69 2.36
C VAL A 461 5.24 10.97 1.68
N TRP A 462 4.95 9.98 0.83
CA TRP A 462 5.99 9.27 0.07
C TRP A 462 6.79 10.21 -0.85
N GLN A 463 6.13 11.13 -1.55
CA GLN A 463 6.80 12.12 -2.41
C GLN A 463 7.75 13.03 -1.61
N GLN A 464 7.41 13.36 -0.36
CA GLN A 464 8.22 14.22 0.49
C GLN A 464 9.39 13.48 1.15
N TYR A 465 9.14 12.28 1.69
CA TYR A 465 10.09 11.56 2.53
C TYR A 465 10.71 10.33 1.83
N SER A 466 10.33 10.07 0.58
CA SER A 466 10.68 8.87 -0.20
C SER A 466 10.07 7.56 0.32
N PHE A 467 9.44 7.58 1.50
CA PHE A 467 8.79 6.44 2.15
C PHE A 467 7.64 6.92 3.04
N LEU A 468 6.71 6.02 3.36
CA LEU A 468 5.63 6.27 4.32
C LEU A 468 6.10 5.83 5.73
N PRO A 469 6.32 6.74 6.70
CA PRO A 469 6.80 6.34 8.02
C PRO A 469 5.74 5.57 8.82
N GLU A 470 6.15 4.68 9.72
CA GLU A 470 5.27 3.88 10.59
C GLU A 470 4.16 4.70 11.26
N GLN A 471 4.48 5.91 11.74
CA GLN A 471 3.48 6.87 12.20
C GLN A 471 3.78 8.28 11.69
N PHE A 472 2.75 8.92 11.14
CA PHE A 472 2.80 10.28 10.61
C PHE A 472 1.83 11.20 11.36
N ASP A 473 2.34 12.31 11.90
CA ASP A 473 1.51 13.35 12.51
C ASP A 473 0.98 14.26 11.39
N VAL A 474 -0.26 14.00 10.95
CA VAL A 474 -0.90 14.75 9.85
C VAL A 474 -1.11 16.21 10.26
N GLY A 475 -1.45 16.46 11.52
CA GLY A 475 -1.70 17.80 12.05
C GLY A 475 -0.47 18.70 12.02
N ARG A 476 0.72 18.12 12.23
CA ARG A 476 2.02 18.82 12.15
C ARG A 476 2.78 18.57 10.85
N TRP A 477 2.25 17.73 9.98
CA TRP A 477 2.83 17.30 8.71
C TRP A 477 4.29 16.80 8.83
N ARG A 478 4.54 15.86 9.75
CA ARG A 478 5.87 15.31 9.99
C ARG A 478 5.85 13.86 10.51
N PRO A 479 6.91 13.07 10.26
CA PRO A 479 7.08 11.76 10.89
C PRO A 479 7.12 11.86 12.42
N LYS A 480 6.61 10.83 13.11
CA LYS A 480 6.61 10.79 14.57
C LYS A 480 7.94 10.22 15.09
N LYS A 481 8.80 11.09 15.63
CA LYS A 481 10.19 10.76 16.05
C LYS A 481 10.35 9.79 17.23
N GLN A 482 9.27 9.37 17.91
CA GLN A 482 9.37 8.43 19.04
C GLN A 482 9.58 6.98 18.54
N ASN A 483 10.64 6.74 17.76
CA ASN A 483 10.97 5.45 17.13
C ASN A 483 9.87 4.89 16.20
N ARG A 484 9.06 5.79 15.60
CA ARG A 484 7.98 5.44 14.67
C ARG A 484 8.07 6.26 13.38
N ASN A 485 9.26 6.76 13.05
CA ASN A 485 9.57 7.52 11.84
C ASN A 485 10.33 6.71 10.78
N GLY A 486 10.51 5.40 10.99
CA GLY A 486 11.10 4.50 10.00
C GLY A 486 10.08 3.94 9.01
N TYR A 487 10.56 3.22 7.99
CA TYR A 487 9.79 2.44 7.03
C TYR A 487 10.40 1.03 6.92
N PRO A 488 9.80 0.01 7.55
CA PRO A 488 10.34 -1.33 7.59
C PRO A 488 9.95 -2.14 6.34
N LEU A 489 10.08 -1.57 5.15
CA LEU A 489 9.76 -2.21 3.85
C LEU A 489 8.30 -2.63 3.66
N ARG A 490 7.40 -1.90 4.33
CA ARG A 490 5.95 -2.11 4.40
C ARG A 490 5.26 -2.18 3.01
N PRO A 491 4.40 -3.18 2.76
CA PRO A 491 3.78 -3.40 1.46
C PRO A 491 2.45 -2.67 1.25
N GLU A 492 1.77 -2.21 2.30
CA GLU A 492 0.34 -1.89 2.29
C GLU A 492 -0.02 -0.76 1.32
N LEU A 493 0.85 0.25 1.18
CA LEU A 493 0.66 1.32 0.18
C LEU A 493 0.71 0.77 -1.25
N LEU A 494 1.61 -0.20 -1.50
CA LEU A 494 1.82 -0.79 -2.82
C LEU A 494 0.76 -1.83 -3.15
N GLU A 495 0.26 -2.56 -2.14
CA GLU A 495 -0.95 -3.37 -2.23
C GLU A 495 -2.12 -2.52 -2.74
N SER A 496 -2.44 -1.42 -2.02
CA SER A 496 -3.53 -0.53 -2.40
C SER A 496 -3.33 0.07 -3.79
N THR A 497 -2.09 0.38 -4.17
CA THR A 497 -1.76 0.91 -5.50
C THR A 497 -2.05 -0.11 -6.59
N TYR A 498 -1.67 -1.37 -6.37
CA TYR A 498 -2.01 -2.47 -7.26
C TYR A 498 -3.53 -2.63 -7.41
N TYR A 499 -4.27 -2.76 -6.32
CA TYR A 499 -5.73 -2.95 -6.38
C TYR A 499 -6.46 -1.78 -7.03
N VAL A 500 -6.12 -0.55 -6.66
CA VAL A 500 -6.73 0.65 -7.24
C VAL A 500 -6.38 0.78 -8.73
N HIS A 501 -5.14 0.47 -9.13
CA HIS A 501 -4.78 0.45 -10.55
C HIS A 501 -5.60 -0.60 -11.32
N VAL A 502 -5.69 -1.83 -10.82
CA VAL A 502 -6.45 -2.91 -11.47
C VAL A 502 -7.93 -2.54 -11.59
N ALA A 503 -8.51 -1.94 -10.55
CA ALA A 503 -9.93 -1.60 -10.54
C ALA A 503 -10.28 -0.37 -11.39
N THR A 504 -9.39 0.62 -11.47
CA THR A 504 -9.65 1.90 -12.16
C THR A 504 -9.05 1.98 -13.56
N ASN A 505 -8.04 1.15 -13.84
CA ASN A 505 -7.17 1.22 -15.02
C ASN A 505 -6.53 2.62 -15.22
N ASP A 506 -6.38 3.40 -14.14
CA ASP A 506 -5.74 4.71 -14.20
C ASP A 506 -4.21 4.54 -14.18
N SER A 507 -3.55 4.98 -15.26
CA SER A 507 -2.11 4.79 -15.43
C SER A 507 -1.25 5.67 -14.50
N SER A 508 -1.84 6.63 -13.80
CA SER A 508 -1.11 7.44 -12.81
C SER A 508 -0.64 6.61 -11.61
N TRP A 509 -1.32 5.51 -11.28
CA TRP A 509 -0.89 4.56 -10.27
C TRP A 509 0.36 3.76 -10.67
N LEU A 510 0.60 3.58 -11.98
CA LEU A 510 1.85 3.02 -12.46
C LEU A 510 3.03 3.97 -12.20
N THR A 511 2.81 5.28 -12.36
CA THR A 511 3.80 6.31 -12.00
C THR A 511 4.08 6.29 -10.49
N ALA A 512 3.04 6.12 -9.68
CA ALA A 512 3.18 6.00 -8.22
C ALA A 512 4.00 4.76 -7.81
N GLY A 513 3.76 3.61 -8.46
CA GLY A 513 4.58 2.42 -8.30
C GLY A 513 6.03 2.61 -8.75
N ALA A 514 6.25 3.30 -9.88
CA ALA A 514 7.60 3.57 -10.39
C ALA A 514 8.41 4.46 -9.44
N LEU A 515 7.75 5.43 -8.80
CA LEU A 515 8.35 6.24 -7.72
C LEU A 515 8.76 5.36 -6.53
N ALA A 516 7.94 4.39 -6.15
CA ALA A 516 8.27 3.48 -5.05
C ALA A 516 9.46 2.58 -5.39
N VAL A 517 9.51 2.00 -6.59
CA VAL A 517 10.67 1.24 -7.10
C VAL A 517 11.94 2.09 -7.04
N GLN A 518 11.86 3.35 -7.49
CA GLN A 518 13.01 4.27 -7.43
C GLN A 518 13.48 4.52 -6.00
N SER A 519 12.57 4.75 -5.05
CA SER A 519 12.93 4.93 -3.63
C SER A 519 13.61 3.69 -3.05
N LEU A 520 13.05 2.50 -3.30
CA LEU A 520 13.57 1.22 -2.81
C LEU A 520 14.96 0.92 -3.37
N GLU A 521 15.14 1.02 -4.69
CA GLU A 521 16.44 0.82 -5.35
C GLU A 521 17.50 1.79 -4.85
N ARG A 522 17.11 3.03 -4.55
CA ARG A 522 18.06 4.08 -4.20
C ARG A 522 18.50 4.06 -2.74
N TYR A 523 17.57 3.84 -1.82
CA TYR A 523 17.81 4.06 -0.40
C TYR A 523 17.73 2.79 0.43
N ALA A 524 16.99 1.77 -0.01
CA ALA A 524 16.86 0.52 0.73
C ALA A 524 17.80 -0.57 0.22
N LYS A 525 18.24 -0.54 -1.04
CA LYS A 525 19.14 -1.55 -1.60
C LYS A 525 20.51 -1.55 -0.90
N THR A 526 20.97 -2.74 -0.54
CA THR A 526 22.27 -3.00 0.10
C THR A 526 23.01 -4.12 -0.63
N THR A 527 24.19 -4.49 -0.15
CA THR A 527 25.01 -5.56 -0.76
C THR A 527 24.30 -6.90 -0.78
N CYS A 528 23.52 -7.24 0.25
CA CYS A 528 22.90 -8.56 0.40
C CYS A 528 21.38 -8.49 0.57
N GLY A 529 20.70 -7.58 -0.14
CA GLY A 529 19.24 -7.47 -0.13
C GLY A 529 18.75 -6.03 0.04
N TYR A 530 17.60 -5.84 0.69
CA TYR A 530 17.02 -4.53 0.97
C TYR A 530 16.85 -4.33 2.48
N ALA A 531 17.37 -3.22 2.98
CA ALA A 531 17.30 -2.82 4.37
C ALA A 531 16.07 -1.96 4.64
N ALA A 532 15.44 -2.18 5.80
CA ALA A 532 14.51 -1.23 6.37
C ALA A 532 15.14 0.16 6.53
N ILE A 533 14.30 1.20 6.52
CA ILE A 533 14.70 2.57 6.77
C ILE A 533 14.38 2.89 8.22
N SER A 534 15.38 3.16 9.06
CA SER A 534 15.17 3.51 10.47
C SER A 534 14.60 4.91 10.66
N ASP A 535 14.92 5.84 9.75
CA ASP A 535 14.40 7.21 9.76
C ASP A 535 14.24 7.75 8.34
N VAL A 536 13.01 8.06 7.94
CA VAL A 536 12.70 8.56 6.59
C VAL A 536 13.20 9.98 6.33
N GLU A 537 13.46 10.79 7.36
CA GLU A 537 14.00 12.15 7.17
C GLU A 537 15.48 12.11 6.77
N THR A 538 16.26 11.26 7.44
CA THR A 538 17.70 11.11 7.22
C THR A 538 18.04 10.01 6.21
N ARG A 539 17.08 9.13 5.91
CA ARG A 539 17.21 7.94 5.05
C ARG A 539 18.27 6.97 5.56
N THR A 540 18.41 6.89 6.89
CA THR A 540 19.28 5.91 7.52
C THR A 540 18.66 4.52 7.39
N VAL A 541 19.50 3.54 7.06
CA VAL A 541 19.09 2.14 6.93
C VAL A 541 19.24 1.41 8.26
N GLU A 542 18.50 0.32 8.42
CA GLU A 542 18.53 -0.63 9.53
C GLU A 542 18.76 -2.03 8.98
N ASP A 543 19.59 -2.83 9.66
CA ASP A 543 20.04 -4.14 9.18
C ASP A 543 18.99 -5.24 9.36
N THR A 544 17.84 -5.06 8.74
CA THR A 544 16.73 -6.02 8.75
C THR A 544 16.01 -6.03 7.41
N MET A 545 15.71 -7.24 6.92
CA MET A 545 14.87 -7.48 5.74
C MET A 545 13.77 -8.46 6.13
N PRO A 546 12.55 -7.98 6.40
CA PRO A 546 11.41 -8.83 6.69
C PRO A 546 11.01 -9.67 5.46
N SER A 547 10.51 -10.89 5.70
CA SER A 547 10.08 -11.83 4.64
C SER A 547 9.02 -11.23 3.71
N TYR A 548 8.11 -10.42 4.26
CA TYR A 548 7.06 -9.71 3.50
C TYR A 548 7.58 -8.77 2.41
N PHE A 549 8.85 -8.36 2.46
CA PHE A 549 9.41 -7.62 1.33
C PHE A 549 9.41 -8.46 0.05
N LEU A 550 9.71 -9.76 0.18
CA LEU A 550 9.70 -10.74 -0.90
C LEU A 550 8.29 -11.24 -1.20
N SER A 551 7.50 -11.59 -0.17
CA SER A 551 6.17 -12.18 -0.38
C SER A 551 5.11 -11.14 -0.79
N GLU A 552 5.27 -9.87 -0.41
CA GLU A 552 4.26 -8.84 -0.66
C GLU A 552 4.78 -7.69 -1.54
N THR A 553 5.76 -6.91 -1.04
CA THR A 553 6.21 -5.68 -1.71
C THR A 553 6.66 -5.93 -3.15
N CYS A 554 7.52 -6.93 -3.35
CA CYS A 554 7.98 -7.32 -4.70
C CYS A 554 6.84 -7.89 -5.56
N LYS A 555 5.93 -8.68 -4.96
CA LYS A 555 4.81 -9.33 -5.66
C LYS A 555 3.82 -8.29 -6.19
N TYR A 556 3.37 -7.35 -5.36
CA TYR A 556 2.44 -6.30 -5.76
C TYR A 556 3.05 -5.35 -6.80
N LEU A 557 4.31 -4.95 -6.64
CA LEU A 557 5.01 -4.14 -7.64
C LEU A 557 5.15 -4.87 -8.97
N TYR A 558 5.46 -6.16 -8.96
CA TYR A 558 5.57 -6.92 -10.20
C TYR A 558 4.23 -7.02 -10.92
N LEU A 559 3.16 -7.38 -10.18
CA LEU A 559 1.80 -7.49 -10.73
C LEU A 559 1.23 -6.15 -11.19
N LEU A 560 1.67 -5.03 -10.59
CA LEU A 560 1.32 -3.68 -11.04
C LEU A 560 1.84 -3.41 -12.46
N PHE A 561 3.03 -3.90 -12.82
CA PHE A 561 3.64 -3.66 -14.12
C PHE A 561 3.44 -4.79 -15.14
N ASP A 562 3.35 -6.06 -14.71
CA ASP A 562 3.04 -7.20 -15.58
C ASP A 562 1.53 -7.43 -15.69
N GLU A 563 0.93 -6.77 -16.68
CA GLU A 563 -0.50 -6.90 -16.97
C GLU A 563 -0.89 -8.26 -17.57
N THR A 564 0.10 -9.06 -17.98
CA THR A 564 -0.11 -10.35 -18.66
C THR A 564 -0.12 -11.54 -17.70
N ASN A 565 0.25 -11.32 -16.44
CA ASN A 565 0.34 -12.34 -15.41
C ASN A 565 -0.97 -13.13 -15.24
N PHE A 566 -0.88 -14.42 -14.89
CA PHE A 566 -2.06 -15.28 -14.74
C PHE A 566 -2.95 -14.83 -13.58
N LEU A 567 -2.38 -14.28 -12.50
CA LEU A 567 -3.13 -13.75 -11.36
C LEU A 567 -4.01 -12.55 -11.73
N ARG A 568 -3.68 -11.85 -12.82
CA ARG A 568 -4.50 -10.76 -13.35
C ARG A 568 -5.65 -11.20 -14.25
N LYS A 569 -5.66 -12.48 -14.65
CA LYS A 569 -6.64 -13.05 -15.59
C LYS A 569 -7.57 -14.06 -14.93
N ALA A 570 -7.16 -14.64 -13.82
CA ALA A 570 -7.90 -15.66 -13.08
C ALA A 570 -8.50 -15.10 -11.79
N ASN A 571 -9.44 -15.85 -11.21
CA ASN A 571 -10.15 -15.45 -9.98
C ASN A 571 -9.34 -15.87 -8.75
N TYR A 572 -8.43 -15.00 -8.32
CA TYR A 572 -7.65 -15.15 -7.09
C TYR A 572 -7.98 -14.05 -6.09
N VAL A 573 -7.93 -14.39 -4.80
CA VAL A 573 -7.99 -13.45 -3.67
C VAL A 573 -6.70 -13.61 -2.89
N PHE A 574 -5.99 -12.50 -2.66
CA PHE A 574 -4.76 -12.50 -1.85
C PHE A 574 -5.15 -12.48 -0.37
N THR A 575 -4.45 -13.26 0.46
CA THR A 575 -4.50 -13.09 1.93
C THR A 575 -3.93 -11.73 2.35
N THR A 576 -3.91 -11.43 3.65
CA THR A 576 -3.29 -10.20 4.18
C THR A 576 -1.76 -10.22 4.03
N GLU A 577 -1.15 -11.40 3.84
CA GLU A 577 0.29 -11.60 3.55
C GLU A 577 0.54 -11.86 2.04
N ALA A 578 -0.34 -11.33 1.19
CA ALA A 578 -0.28 -11.45 -0.27
C ALA A 578 -0.21 -12.90 -0.84
N HIS A 579 -0.69 -13.92 -0.12
CA HIS A 579 -0.75 -15.28 -0.65
C HIS A 579 -2.00 -15.49 -1.52
N PRO A 580 -1.88 -15.79 -2.84
CA PRO A 580 -3.06 -15.90 -3.71
C PRO A 580 -3.80 -17.23 -3.54
N PHE A 581 -5.07 -17.17 -3.13
CA PHE A 581 -5.98 -18.33 -3.12
C PHE A 581 -6.98 -18.25 -4.27
N PRO A 582 -7.17 -19.34 -5.05
CA PRO A 582 -8.16 -19.35 -6.12
C PRO A 582 -9.57 -19.44 -5.54
N VAL A 583 -10.54 -18.79 -6.19
CA VAL A 583 -11.96 -18.98 -5.88
C VAL A 583 -12.36 -20.40 -6.27
N LEU A 584 -12.70 -21.21 -5.27
CA LEU A 584 -13.05 -22.61 -5.44
C LEU A 584 -14.55 -22.79 -5.76
N PRO A 585 -14.95 -23.90 -6.41
CA PRO A 585 -16.35 -24.20 -6.67
C PRO A 585 -17.18 -24.27 -5.37
N SER A 586 -18.38 -23.70 -5.38
CA SER A 586 -19.26 -23.71 -4.20
C SER A 586 -19.58 -25.11 -3.66
N ALA A 587 -19.52 -26.14 -4.51
CA ALA A 587 -19.71 -27.55 -4.12
C ALA A 587 -18.63 -28.05 -3.14
N GLU A 588 -17.42 -27.48 -3.20
CA GLU A 588 -16.32 -27.81 -2.29
C GLU A 588 -16.34 -26.98 -1.02
N VAL A 589 -16.76 -25.71 -1.14
CA VAL A 589 -16.76 -24.73 -0.05
C VAL A 589 -17.97 -24.89 0.88
N THR A 590 -19.17 -24.99 0.31
CA THR A 590 -20.44 -24.98 1.07
C THR A 590 -20.52 -26.05 2.17
N PRO A 591 -20.07 -27.31 1.95
CA PRO A 591 -20.11 -28.32 3.00
C PRO A 591 -19.28 -27.92 4.24
N ILE A 592 -18.12 -27.28 4.03
CA ILE A 592 -17.25 -26.82 5.13
C ILE A 592 -17.89 -25.66 5.87
N LEU A 593 -18.40 -24.64 5.16
CA LEU A 593 -19.05 -23.50 5.82
C LEU A 593 -20.25 -23.96 6.66
N ARG A 594 -21.10 -24.84 6.12
CA ARG A 594 -22.24 -25.39 6.87
C ARG A 594 -21.81 -26.17 8.09
N ALA A 595 -20.81 -27.04 7.97
CA ALA A 595 -20.30 -27.80 9.11
C ALA A 595 -19.69 -26.89 10.19
N SER A 596 -19.11 -25.75 9.81
CA SER A 596 -18.57 -24.75 10.76
C SER A 596 -19.64 -23.96 11.51
N ASP A 597 -20.91 -24.00 11.06
CA ASP A 597 -22.04 -23.29 11.68
C ASP A 597 -22.78 -24.12 12.73
N GLU A 598 -22.59 -25.44 12.77
CA GLU A 598 -23.40 -26.35 13.59
C GLU A 598 -23.15 -26.25 15.10
N THR A 599 -22.13 -25.52 15.55
CA THR A 599 -21.93 -25.21 16.98
C THR A 599 -22.68 -23.96 17.42
N LYS A 600 -23.69 -24.15 18.28
CA LYS A 600 -24.44 -23.06 18.93
C LYS A 600 -23.51 -22.20 19.80
N TYR A 601 -23.19 -21.00 19.33
CA TYR A 601 -22.68 -19.93 20.17
C TYR A 601 -23.69 -19.64 21.27
N GLY A 602 -23.26 -19.73 22.54
CA GLY A 602 -24.01 -19.19 23.67
C GLY A 602 -23.93 -17.67 23.63
N VAL A 603 -24.77 -17.02 22.83
CA VAL A 603 -24.84 -15.56 22.79
C VAL A 603 -25.17 -15.09 24.20
N PRO A 604 -24.39 -14.19 24.83
CA PRO A 604 -24.78 -13.59 26.09
C PRO A 604 -26.21 -13.04 25.93
N ARG A 605 -27.10 -13.43 26.84
CA ARG A 605 -28.55 -13.16 26.83
C ARG A 605 -28.93 -11.66 26.83
N THR A 606 -27.96 -10.77 26.71
CA THR A 606 -28.10 -9.32 26.59
C THR A 606 -28.00 -8.81 25.15
N ALA A 607 -27.67 -9.64 24.16
CA ALA A 607 -27.85 -9.29 22.75
C ALA A 607 -29.35 -9.31 22.41
N THR A 608 -30.06 -8.28 22.84
CA THR A 608 -31.46 -8.06 22.51
C THR A 608 -31.63 -8.08 21.01
N HIS A 609 -32.56 -8.92 20.56
CA HIS A 609 -33.15 -8.93 19.22
C HIS A 609 -33.13 -7.56 18.54
N TRP A 610 -32.30 -7.41 17.49
CA TRP A 610 -32.41 -6.26 16.59
C TRP A 610 -33.49 -6.53 15.55
N ASN A 611 -34.74 -6.28 15.95
CA ASN A 611 -35.84 -6.10 15.02
C ASN A 611 -35.80 -4.65 14.51
N LYS A 612 -35.64 -4.50 13.19
CA LYS A 612 -36.23 -3.45 12.34
C LYS A 612 -36.14 -1.97 12.78
N TYR A 613 -35.35 -1.24 11.98
CA TYR A 613 -35.35 0.22 11.71
C TYR A 613 -34.55 1.13 12.64
N LEU A 614 -33.37 1.49 12.16
CA LEU A 614 -32.89 2.88 12.12
C LEU A 614 -32.57 3.20 10.65
N THR A 615 -33.60 3.57 9.88
CA THR A 615 -33.38 4.28 8.61
C THR A 615 -33.00 5.71 8.96
N CYS A 616 -31.70 5.98 9.03
CA CYS A 616 -31.23 7.34 8.77
C CYS A 616 -31.55 7.68 7.30
N PRO A 617 -31.85 8.95 6.96
CA PRO A 617 -31.89 9.36 5.57
C PRO A 617 -30.52 9.04 4.98
N VAL A 618 -30.49 8.08 4.06
CA VAL A 618 -29.34 7.86 3.18
C VAL A 618 -29.09 9.19 2.49
N ILE A 619 -27.94 9.82 2.78
CA ILE A 619 -27.40 10.80 1.85
C ILE A 619 -27.13 9.99 0.59
N GLN A 620 -27.94 10.23 -0.45
CA GLN A 620 -27.70 9.62 -1.75
C GLN A 620 -26.31 10.04 -2.20
N PHE A 621 -25.44 9.06 -2.43
CA PHE A 621 -24.02 9.20 -2.78
C PHE A 621 -23.78 9.82 -4.18
N TRP A 622 -24.77 10.48 -4.77
CA TRP A 622 -24.64 11.16 -6.04
C TRP A 622 -25.43 12.46 -5.96
N ASP A 623 -24.72 13.51 -5.55
CA ASP A 623 -24.88 14.89 -6.02
C ASP A 623 -23.93 15.76 -5.19
N ASP A 624 -22.63 15.64 -5.44
CA ASP A 624 -21.84 16.81 -5.79
C ASP A 624 -20.59 16.42 -6.59
N VAL A 625 -20.29 17.28 -7.57
CA VAL A 625 -19.61 16.93 -8.80
C VAL A 625 -18.15 17.39 -8.74
N GLY A 626 -17.22 16.44 -8.87
CA GLY A 626 -15.79 16.75 -8.96
C GLY A 626 -14.89 15.52 -8.85
N PHE A 627 -15.17 14.47 -9.62
CA PHE A 627 -14.29 13.30 -9.71
C PHE A 627 -12.92 13.72 -10.28
N ARG A 628 -11.84 13.49 -9.52
CA ARG A 628 -10.46 13.74 -9.96
C ARG A 628 -9.65 12.45 -9.80
N ARG A 629 -9.00 12.02 -10.89
CA ARG A 629 -8.48 10.65 -11.08
C ARG A 629 -6.97 10.51 -10.87
N ALA A 630 -6.19 11.60 -10.82
CA ALA A 630 -4.76 11.53 -11.05
C ALA A 630 -3.91 11.70 -9.78
N PHE A 631 -2.84 10.90 -9.68
CA PHE A 631 -1.73 11.01 -8.71
C PHE A 631 -1.08 12.42 -8.59
N HIS A 632 -1.33 13.33 -9.54
CA HIS A 632 -0.71 14.66 -9.61
C HIS A 632 -1.60 15.82 -9.12
N ASP A 633 -2.78 15.55 -8.56
CA ASP A 633 -3.64 16.63 -8.07
C ASP A 633 -3.15 17.22 -6.73
N ARG A 634 -2.94 18.54 -6.69
CA ARG A 634 -2.58 19.26 -5.46
C ARG A 634 -3.78 19.35 -4.54
N PHE A 635 -3.67 18.79 -3.34
CA PHE A 635 -4.64 18.97 -2.28
C PHE A 635 -4.45 20.34 -1.60
N GLN A 636 -5.56 21.02 -1.26
CA GLN A 636 -5.52 22.12 -0.32
C GLN A 636 -5.78 21.58 1.07
N MET A 637 -4.80 21.69 1.97
CA MET A 637 -4.92 21.32 3.38
C MET A 637 -6.22 21.89 3.99
N ALA A 638 -7.23 21.03 4.16
CA ALA A 638 -8.42 21.40 4.89
C ALA A 638 -8.08 21.43 6.38
N ARG A 639 -8.21 22.59 7.02
CA ARG A 639 -8.05 22.71 8.48
C ARG A 639 -9.10 21.81 9.15
N PRO A 640 -8.74 20.95 10.12
CA PRO A 640 -9.70 20.14 10.84
C PRO A 640 -10.71 21.06 11.53
N ARG A 641 -11.99 20.99 11.15
CA ARG A 641 -13.06 21.69 11.88
C ARG A 641 -13.50 20.83 13.07
N CYS A 642 -12.67 20.76 14.10
CA CYS A 642 -13.16 20.41 15.42
C CYS A 642 -13.86 21.64 16.00
N THR A 643 -15.16 21.80 15.75
CA THR A 643 -15.96 22.78 16.48
C THR A 643 -16.46 22.12 17.76
N SER A 644 -16.02 22.62 18.92
CA SER A 644 -16.61 22.26 20.21
C SER A 644 -18.10 22.60 20.16
N SER A 645 -18.98 21.62 20.37
CA SER A 645 -20.41 21.89 20.54
C SER A 645 -20.62 22.66 21.84
N SER A 646 -20.66 23.99 21.79
CA SER A 646 -21.19 24.76 22.90
C SER A 646 -22.71 24.59 22.92
N SER A 647 -23.20 24.06 24.03
CA SER A 647 -24.61 23.80 24.29
C SER A 647 -25.44 25.06 24.10
N THR A 648 -26.32 25.08 23.10
CA THR A 648 -27.44 26.03 23.07
C THR A 648 -28.73 25.26 22.81
N LYS A 649 -29.60 25.26 23.82
CA LYS A 649 -30.94 24.66 23.79
C LYS A 649 -31.77 25.26 22.64
N PRO A 650 -32.57 24.46 21.90
CA PRO A 650 -33.42 25.00 20.85
C PRO A 650 -34.60 25.77 21.47
N LYS A 651 -34.72 27.06 21.12
CA LYS A 651 -35.96 27.83 21.30
C LYS A 651 -36.82 27.70 20.04
N ALA A 652 -38.12 27.55 20.25
CA ALA A 652 -39.11 27.34 19.21
C ALA A 652 -39.40 28.59 18.35
N ASN A 653 -39.51 28.33 17.04
CA ASN A 653 -40.27 29.02 15.97
C ASN A 653 -40.17 30.54 15.78
N LYS A 654 -39.82 30.93 14.54
CA LYS A 654 -40.67 31.81 13.71
C LYS A 654 -40.45 31.55 12.21
N LYS A 655 -41.57 31.38 11.50
CA LYS A 655 -41.66 31.32 10.03
C LYS A 655 -41.22 32.65 9.43
N THR A 656 -40.30 32.60 8.48
CA THR A 656 -40.11 33.64 7.45
C THR A 656 -39.84 32.96 6.12
N THR A 657 -40.59 33.39 5.12
CA THR A 657 -40.62 32.96 3.71
C THR A 657 -39.27 33.16 3.01
N PRO A 658 -38.86 32.27 2.07
CA PRO A 658 -37.75 32.55 1.17
C PRO A 658 -38.23 33.32 -0.07
N GLU A 659 -37.55 34.43 -0.37
CA GLU A 659 -37.57 35.05 -1.70
C GLU A 659 -36.70 34.22 -2.68
N ASP A 660 -37.20 34.16 -3.91
CA ASP A 660 -36.67 33.44 -5.07
C ASP A 660 -35.29 33.94 -5.51
N ASP A 661 -34.31 33.03 -5.63
CA ASP A 661 -33.23 33.13 -6.62
C ASP A 661 -33.41 32.01 -7.66
N LYS A 662 -34.01 32.37 -8.80
CA LYS A 662 -34.32 31.48 -9.92
C LYS A 662 -33.11 31.28 -10.82
N ILE A 663 -32.54 30.07 -10.82
CA ILE A 663 -31.82 29.54 -11.99
C ILE A 663 -32.85 28.81 -12.87
N VAL A 664 -33.24 29.46 -13.96
CA VAL A 664 -34.17 28.90 -14.96
C VAL A 664 -33.40 27.97 -15.92
N THR A 665 -33.65 26.67 -15.87
CA THR A 665 -33.30 25.73 -16.95
C THR A 665 -34.57 25.32 -17.70
N LYS A 666 -34.76 25.82 -18.93
CA LYS A 666 -35.88 25.46 -19.80
C LYS A 666 -35.66 24.06 -20.41
N SER A 667 -36.60 23.16 -20.19
CA SER A 667 -36.74 21.90 -20.95
C SER A 667 -37.04 22.21 -22.42
N LEU A 668 -36.29 21.61 -23.36
CA LEU A 668 -36.35 21.93 -24.79
C LEU A 668 -37.42 21.13 -25.55
N TYR A 669 -37.84 20.00 -25.01
CA TYR A 669 -38.91 19.17 -25.57
C TYR A 669 -39.65 18.54 -24.39
N GLY A 670 -40.89 19.01 -24.13
CA GLY A 670 -41.71 18.57 -23.02
C GLY A 670 -41.64 17.05 -22.80
N GLY A 671 -41.46 16.65 -21.55
CA GLY A 671 -41.10 15.28 -21.19
C GLY A 671 -42.12 14.25 -21.70
N LYS A 672 -41.62 13.08 -22.12
CA LYS A 672 -42.44 11.97 -22.60
C LYS A 672 -42.47 10.88 -21.54
N THR A 673 -43.67 10.40 -21.23
CA THR A 673 -43.84 9.29 -20.29
C THR A 673 -43.56 7.97 -21.00
N LEU A 674 -42.59 7.21 -20.49
CA LEU A 674 -42.19 5.90 -20.99
C LEU A 674 -42.28 4.90 -19.84
N GLY A 675 -43.41 4.19 -19.78
CA GLY A 675 -43.75 3.33 -18.65
C GLY A 675 -43.89 4.13 -17.36
N TYR A 676 -43.17 3.73 -16.31
CA TYR A 676 -43.18 4.40 -15.02
C TYR A 676 -42.24 5.61 -14.94
N PHE A 677 -41.60 6.00 -16.05
CA PHE A 677 -40.63 7.07 -16.04
C PHE A 677 -41.09 8.26 -16.87
N HIS A 678 -40.88 9.46 -16.35
CA HIS A 678 -41.01 10.69 -17.11
C HIS A 678 -39.62 11.13 -17.56
N VAL A 679 -39.42 11.19 -18.88
CA VAL A 679 -38.10 11.47 -19.48
C VAL A 679 -38.13 12.83 -20.16
N GLU A 680 -37.27 13.74 -19.71
CA GLU A 680 -37.08 15.07 -20.27
C GLU A 680 -35.73 15.16 -20.97
N GLN A 681 -35.68 15.77 -22.15
CA GLN A 681 -34.43 15.97 -22.89
C GLN A 681 -33.86 17.36 -22.57
N LEU A 682 -32.58 17.39 -22.15
CA LEU A 682 -31.81 18.58 -21.82
C LEU A 682 -30.62 18.73 -22.78
N LEU A 683 -30.05 19.94 -22.88
CA LEU A 683 -28.92 20.26 -23.76
C LEU A 683 -27.66 19.40 -23.55
N GLY A 684 -27.52 18.76 -22.38
CA GLY A 684 -26.39 17.90 -22.03
C GLY A 684 -26.75 16.43 -21.73
N GLY A 685 -27.99 15.99 -22.00
CA GLY A 685 -28.42 14.62 -21.70
C GLY A 685 -29.93 14.46 -21.48
N PHE A 686 -30.34 13.41 -20.78
CA PHE A 686 -31.75 13.15 -20.44
C PHE A 686 -31.92 13.14 -18.93
N ARG A 687 -33.00 13.74 -18.43
CA ARG A 687 -33.46 13.64 -17.04
C ARG A 687 -34.59 12.63 -16.98
N VAL A 688 -34.48 11.63 -16.10
CA VAL A 688 -35.46 10.55 -15.96
C VAL A 688 -35.98 10.53 -14.53
N THR A 689 -37.27 10.77 -14.33
CA THR A 689 -37.92 10.71 -13.00
C THR A 689 -38.82 9.48 -12.89
N ARG A 690 -38.67 8.71 -11.81
CA ARG A 690 -39.37 7.43 -11.60
C ARG A 690 -40.68 7.61 -10.83
N ARG A 691 -41.76 7.00 -11.31
CA ARG A 691 -42.91 6.55 -10.51
C ARG A 691 -42.63 5.12 -10.02
N SER A 692 -42.86 4.90 -8.73
CA SER A 692 -42.64 3.62 -8.07
C SER A 692 -43.54 2.54 -8.68
N ASP A 693 -42.95 1.47 -9.21
CA ASP A 693 -43.26 0.05 -8.94
C ASP A 693 -42.23 -0.85 -9.67
N ARG A 694 -42.01 -2.10 -9.23
CA ARG A 694 -40.93 -3.02 -9.66
C ARG A 694 -41.46 -4.20 -10.51
N GLY A 695 -40.65 -4.75 -11.43
CA GLY A 695 -40.85 -6.08 -12.06
C GLY A 695 -41.30 -6.17 -13.53
N GLN A 696 -40.66 -5.48 -14.50
CA GLN A 696 -40.98 -5.63 -15.94
C GLN A 696 -39.74 -5.53 -16.88
N TRP A 697 -39.85 -6.10 -18.08
CA TRP A 697 -38.89 -5.95 -19.18
C TRP A 697 -39.01 -4.58 -19.86
N LEU A 698 -37.90 -3.86 -19.98
CA LEU A 698 -37.81 -2.58 -20.68
C LEU A 698 -37.25 -2.77 -22.09
N LYS A 699 -37.91 -2.21 -23.10
CA LYS A 699 -37.50 -2.23 -24.51
C LYS A 699 -37.12 -0.82 -24.97
N PHE A 700 -35.96 -0.66 -25.60
CA PHE A 700 -35.52 0.63 -26.14
C PHE A 700 -34.92 0.50 -27.54
N GLN A 701 -35.03 1.56 -28.33
CA GLN A 701 -34.47 1.66 -29.68
C GLN A 701 -33.48 2.82 -29.75
N ARG A 702 -32.24 2.53 -30.17
CA ARG A 702 -31.22 3.56 -30.41
C ARG A 702 -30.48 3.22 -31.70
N GLY A 703 -30.43 4.18 -32.62
CA GLY A 703 -29.74 4.00 -33.91
C GLY A 703 -30.30 2.87 -34.78
N GLY A 704 -31.61 2.61 -34.73
CA GLY A 704 -32.27 1.55 -35.50
C GLY A 704 -32.28 0.16 -34.84
N TRP A 705 -31.49 -0.07 -33.79
CA TRP A 705 -31.39 -1.37 -33.11
C TRP A 705 -32.22 -1.41 -31.82
N TRP A 706 -32.79 -2.60 -31.53
CA TRP A 706 -33.62 -2.85 -30.35
C TRP A 706 -32.83 -3.56 -29.25
N TRP A 707 -33.06 -3.12 -28.02
CA TRP A 707 -32.43 -3.66 -26.82
C TRP A 707 -33.51 -3.96 -25.77
N TYR A 708 -33.26 -5.01 -24.96
CA TYR A 708 -34.16 -5.44 -23.90
C TYR A 708 -33.39 -5.57 -22.59
N TYR A 709 -33.93 -5.02 -21.51
CA TYR A 709 -33.38 -5.13 -20.16
C TYR A 709 -34.44 -5.70 -19.22
N TYR A 710 -34.10 -6.74 -18.46
CA TYR A 710 -34.91 -7.20 -17.33
C TYR A 710 -34.39 -6.56 -16.05
N TYR A 711 -35.30 -6.07 -15.23
CA TYR A 711 -34.95 -5.41 -13.98
C TYR A 711 -35.61 -6.16 -12.81
N TYR A 712 -34.78 -6.76 -11.94
CA TYR A 712 -35.20 -7.41 -10.69
C TYR A 712 -35.63 -6.38 -9.63
#